data_AF-A0A1X2GUZ9-F1
#
_entry.id   AF-A0A1X2GUZ9-F1
#
_cell.length_a   1.000
_cell.length_b   1.000
_cell.length_c   1.000
_cell.angle_alpha   90.00
_cell.angle_beta   90.00
_cell.angle_gamma   90.00
#
_symmetry.space_group_name_H-M   'P 1'
#
loop_
_entity.id
_entity.type
_entity.pdbx_description
1 polymer ?
#
loop_
_entity_poly.entity_id
_entity_poly.type
_entity_poly.pdbx_seq_one_letter_code
_entity_poly.pdbx_strand_id
1 'polypeptide(L)'
;MSQTILQQRAYLEGLKRRKIEREEEQERQGRTPCARCGRTDHVDGRSRLCPFNRHYGAPTQAVVRQQNRQGRRAGQRQLDAARANPNVPRCPHCILPDGSNDACEHHGNAASHLCHAHKTNVDDVLGNIIGPNHTPFVRRCSLKHALRCYGHSRRQRMRAKANVMQEVNVVVDHVRDLSIKAMLFTQHHALTLLEGSEPIPLHFGSQDYIYGVMQLLLGGHITNQNPNLPQDTESIFHAYVQSFETADLPTVQPLPGYSQTYAHMAKTLATAVKNGLAESFEPRCRTFLAFKLRSLIPANEKPTKKSLKKLVSFAYDTLCGTDSEPATPTYAHASWQDAVASVISNVTLGPTPVNLENLTAKFNLYLPVVYGFLAEMEAYNNAATGVVSEETIVDYADNKSCWELLTRLDRFNDLGRRQQNRLVRAFFKMVNHPTMPVRFGPKLGDYLRSGMTTLVTRTREQLSLSRQFLNGRYMIDTSVCFRTTTASTMHVTKMYTLLPALRFTRKFVTLDAQCLARIFDQAGAQPRYEDYLFVGNPVAMDGPNDEPSRRGRPRQPVLSDYQKIKKKFLVFWSSLDFKKPRISGSYDVDVPPEGNKIAFRNLVRTDGHTLEFLCERKSRERLPDLVMSDLDDNDMVEFWSYGVDPGHTVPFTASGFRKKLPSIHKQRILRQIRSLCETLPVLYQFYGSSFTNARFLAYVSKQKVLDEMVNIFAFGGKKYKEHDVLKKIPFSRIPLVMMGSGVFGFTLKGKKRACQLCQNSSKPSWEGRLLVCVVNESFTSQVCCACHTQSLSLARVLDPLTDSAVSLWSVKTCYICQRHWNRDKSAAKNILHLGYLEQEKQPRPEVFTKRQRRLCLSLGKFSNHIEEYELTFPSLCTRLCLSLLYSVFLLVDTVCSLSPS
;
A
#
# COMPACT_ATOMS: atom_id res chain seq x y z
N MET A 1 -32.36 -23.45 -7.29
CA MET A 1 -31.21 -22.53 -7.13
C MET A 1 -29.91 -23.22 -6.71
N SER A 2 -29.89 -24.12 -5.70
CA SER A 2 -28.62 -24.75 -5.27
C SER A 2 -27.98 -25.65 -6.35
N GLN A 3 -28.78 -26.40 -7.11
CA GLN A 3 -28.25 -27.30 -8.16
C GLN A 3 -27.63 -26.54 -9.33
N THR A 4 -28.27 -25.46 -9.80
CA THR A 4 -27.76 -24.62 -10.89
C THR A 4 -26.40 -24.00 -10.55
N ILE A 5 -26.22 -23.51 -9.32
CA ILE A 5 -24.94 -22.94 -8.86
C ILE A 5 -23.85 -24.03 -8.77
N LEU A 6 -24.21 -25.25 -8.36
CA LEU A 6 -23.28 -26.39 -8.34
C LEU A 6 -22.87 -26.81 -9.76
N GLN A 7 -23.80 -26.81 -10.71
CA GLN A 7 -23.53 -27.08 -12.14
C GLN A 7 -22.63 -26.01 -12.75
N GLN A 8 -22.95 -24.73 -12.56
CA GLN A 8 -22.13 -23.60 -13.02
C GLN A 8 -20.73 -23.63 -12.42
N ARG A 9 -20.61 -24.01 -11.14
CA ARG A 9 -19.32 -24.18 -10.48
C ARG A 9 -18.51 -25.33 -11.07
N ALA A 10 -19.14 -26.48 -11.30
CA ALA A 10 -18.48 -27.64 -11.92
C ALA A 10 -17.99 -27.30 -13.33
N TYR A 11 -18.80 -26.56 -14.10
CA TYR A 11 -18.44 -26.08 -15.44
C TYR A 11 -17.22 -25.14 -15.42
N LEU A 12 -17.17 -24.14 -14.52
CA LEU A 12 -16.00 -23.25 -14.37
C LEU A 12 -14.74 -23.97 -13.87
N GLU A 13 -14.89 -24.95 -12.97
CA GLU A 13 -13.77 -25.79 -12.54
C GLU A 13 -13.25 -26.66 -13.71
N GLY A 14 -14.15 -27.17 -14.56
CA GLY A 14 -13.82 -27.87 -15.80
C GLY A 14 -13.02 -27.02 -16.79
N LEU A 15 -13.47 -25.79 -17.05
CA LEU A 15 -12.73 -24.83 -17.91
C LEU A 15 -11.29 -24.59 -17.44
N LYS A 16 -11.09 -24.45 -16.13
CA LYS A 16 -9.76 -24.24 -15.55
C LYS A 16 -8.88 -25.48 -15.65
N ARG A 17 -9.46 -26.68 -15.57
CA ARG A 17 -8.73 -27.95 -15.79
C ARG A 17 -8.34 -28.12 -17.25
N ARG A 18 -9.23 -27.83 -18.20
CA ARG A 18 -8.92 -27.80 -19.65
C ARG A 18 -7.76 -26.86 -19.98
N LYS A 19 -7.62 -25.74 -19.25
CA LYS A 19 -6.46 -24.85 -19.39
C LYS A 19 -5.17 -25.49 -18.93
N ILE A 20 -5.18 -26.15 -17.77
CA ILE A 20 -4.01 -26.89 -17.26
C ILE A 20 -3.62 -27.98 -18.26
N GLU A 21 -4.58 -28.76 -18.75
CA GLU A 21 -4.34 -29.82 -19.74
C GLU A 21 -3.74 -29.25 -21.04
N ARG A 22 -4.25 -28.11 -21.54
CA ARG A 22 -3.66 -27.42 -22.70
C ARG A 22 -2.26 -26.87 -22.43
N GLU A 23 -1.99 -26.33 -21.24
CA GLU A 23 -0.66 -25.84 -20.85
C GLU A 23 0.32 -27.00 -20.70
N GLU A 24 -0.10 -28.12 -20.11
CA GLU A 24 0.68 -29.36 -19.99
C GLU A 24 0.89 -30.02 -21.36
N GLU A 25 -0.10 -30.00 -22.24
CA GLU A 25 -0.01 -30.52 -23.60
C GLU A 25 0.90 -29.63 -24.46
N GLN A 26 0.86 -28.30 -24.33
CA GLN A 26 1.84 -27.39 -24.94
C GLN A 26 3.25 -27.59 -24.37
N GLU A 27 3.38 -27.91 -23.08
CA GLU A 27 4.67 -28.27 -22.47
C GLU A 27 5.16 -29.65 -22.97
N ARG A 28 4.26 -30.61 -23.22
CA ARG A 28 4.55 -31.96 -23.75
C ARG A 28 4.82 -31.98 -25.26
N GLN A 29 4.12 -31.16 -26.05
CA GLN A 29 4.25 -31.07 -27.51
C GLN A 29 5.56 -30.41 -27.97
N GLY A 30 6.38 -29.92 -27.04
CA GLY A 30 7.72 -29.43 -27.35
C GLY A 30 7.70 -28.06 -28.02
N ARG A 31 8.41 -27.12 -27.41
CA ARG A 31 8.68 -25.80 -27.97
C ARG A 31 9.34 -25.97 -29.35
N THR A 32 8.72 -25.43 -30.39
CA THR A 32 9.32 -25.38 -31.73
C THR A 32 10.71 -24.74 -31.58
N PRO A 33 11.81 -25.42 -31.96
CA PRO A 33 13.14 -24.86 -31.82
C PRO A 33 13.19 -23.56 -32.60
N CYS A 34 13.71 -22.50 -31.95
CA CYS A 34 13.85 -21.20 -32.60
C CYS A 34 14.60 -21.40 -33.92
N ALA A 35 13.95 -21.11 -35.04
CA ALA A 35 14.51 -21.31 -36.39
C ALA A 35 15.85 -20.60 -36.62
N ARG A 36 16.20 -19.65 -35.73
CA ARG A 36 17.41 -18.85 -35.80
C ARG A 36 18.57 -19.35 -34.93
N CYS A 37 18.31 -20.04 -33.81
CA CYS A 37 19.37 -20.54 -32.93
C CYS A 37 19.21 -21.99 -32.48
N GLY A 38 18.19 -22.70 -32.95
CA GLY A 38 17.91 -24.10 -32.61
C GLY A 38 17.50 -24.36 -31.17
N ARG A 39 17.63 -23.39 -30.26
CA ARG A 39 17.24 -23.54 -28.86
C ARG A 39 15.73 -23.67 -28.72
N THR A 40 15.33 -24.61 -27.87
CA THR A 40 13.94 -24.89 -27.56
C THR A 40 13.43 -24.00 -26.45
N ASP A 41 14.19 -23.06 -25.86
CA ASP A 41 13.71 -22.25 -24.74
C ASP A 41 12.91 -20.99 -25.13
N HIS A 42 12.71 -20.79 -26.44
CA HIS A 42 11.92 -19.70 -27.02
C HIS A 42 11.54 -20.00 -28.47
N VAL A 43 10.58 -19.25 -29.01
CA VAL A 43 9.91 -19.58 -30.28
C VAL A 43 10.54 -18.92 -31.52
N ASP A 44 11.13 -17.72 -31.39
CA ASP A 44 11.71 -17.00 -32.55
C ASP A 44 12.94 -16.14 -32.22
N GLY A 45 13.63 -15.67 -33.27
CA GLY A 45 14.81 -14.81 -33.16
C GLY A 45 14.55 -13.41 -32.58
N ARG A 46 13.28 -13.06 -32.28
CA ARG A 46 12.85 -11.82 -31.62
C ARG A 46 12.65 -12.00 -30.12
N SER A 47 12.78 -13.23 -29.61
CA SER A 47 12.87 -13.52 -28.18
C SER A 47 14.16 -12.99 -27.57
N ARG A 48 14.08 -12.40 -26.37
CA ARG A 48 15.23 -11.96 -25.56
C ARG A 48 16.07 -13.12 -25.00
N LEU A 49 15.61 -14.35 -25.21
CA LEU A 49 16.34 -15.59 -24.90
C LEU A 49 17.09 -16.13 -26.12
N CYS A 50 16.89 -15.54 -27.31
CA CYS A 50 17.65 -15.89 -28.51
C CYS A 50 19.02 -15.21 -28.48
N PRO A 51 20.15 -15.95 -28.60
CA PRO A 51 21.50 -15.39 -28.68
C PRO A 51 21.66 -14.35 -29.79
N PHE A 52 20.85 -14.45 -30.84
CA PHE A 52 20.88 -13.56 -32.01
C PHE A 52 19.91 -12.38 -31.89
N ASN A 53 19.34 -12.14 -30.71
CA ASN A 53 18.54 -10.96 -30.42
C ASN A 53 19.40 -9.85 -29.83
N ARG A 54 19.20 -8.61 -30.30
CA ARG A 54 19.87 -7.40 -29.79
C ARG A 54 19.71 -7.17 -28.28
N HIS A 55 18.71 -7.79 -27.64
CA HIS A 55 18.44 -7.69 -26.20
C HIS A 55 18.62 -9.02 -25.45
N TYR A 56 19.44 -9.93 -26.00
CA TYR A 56 19.82 -11.18 -25.34
C TYR A 56 20.40 -10.91 -23.94
N GLY A 57 19.87 -11.60 -22.93
CA GLY A 57 20.32 -11.47 -21.53
C GLY A 57 19.46 -10.58 -20.62
N ALA A 58 18.43 -9.89 -21.13
CA ALA A 58 17.50 -9.13 -20.27
C ALA A 58 16.41 -10.04 -19.65
N PRO A 59 16.21 -10.06 -18.32
CA PRO A 59 15.35 -11.03 -17.65
C PRO A 59 13.86 -10.89 -18.03
N THR A 60 13.23 -12.00 -18.45
CA THR A 60 11.80 -12.10 -18.74
C THR A 60 11.02 -12.66 -17.54
N GLN A 61 9.69 -12.45 -17.48
CA GLN A 61 8.85 -12.99 -16.39
C GLN A 61 8.90 -14.52 -16.27
N ALA A 62 9.14 -15.24 -17.37
CA ALA A 62 9.31 -16.69 -17.36
C ALA A 62 10.62 -17.11 -16.68
N VAL A 63 11.73 -16.42 -16.96
CA VAL A 63 13.02 -16.61 -16.29
C VAL A 63 12.90 -16.33 -14.79
N VAL A 64 12.17 -15.27 -14.40
CA VAL A 64 11.90 -14.96 -12.98
C VAL A 64 11.07 -16.07 -12.31
N ARG A 65 10.10 -16.68 -13.00
CA ARG A 65 9.34 -17.83 -12.47
C ARG A 65 10.20 -19.09 -12.33
N GLN A 66 11.09 -19.35 -13.29
CA GLN A 66 12.02 -20.47 -13.25
C GLN A 66 13.07 -20.31 -12.16
N GLN A 67 13.64 -19.11 -12.00
CA GLN A 67 14.54 -18.75 -10.90
C GLN A 67 13.85 -18.87 -9.54
N ASN A 68 12.57 -18.50 -9.42
CA ASN A 68 11.80 -18.71 -8.19
C ASN A 68 11.54 -20.20 -7.91
N ARG A 69 11.30 -21.03 -8.93
CA ARG A 69 11.17 -22.50 -8.77
C ARG A 69 12.50 -23.13 -8.38
N GLN A 70 13.61 -22.72 -9.01
CA GLN A 70 14.96 -23.17 -8.67
C GLN A 70 15.37 -22.72 -7.27
N GLY A 71 15.08 -21.47 -6.89
CA GLY A 71 15.31 -20.95 -5.53
C GLY A 71 14.51 -21.69 -4.46
N ARG A 72 13.27 -22.10 -4.75
CA ARG A 72 12.50 -22.97 -3.85
C ARG A 72 13.08 -24.38 -3.74
N ARG A 73 13.51 -24.99 -4.86
CA ARG A 73 14.17 -26.30 -4.85
C ARG A 73 15.53 -26.25 -4.15
N ALA A 74 16.28 -25.16 -4.32
CA ALA A 74 17.54 -24.92 -3.63
C ALA A 74 17.33 -24.68 -2.14
N GLY A 75 16.32 -23.90 -1.75
CA GLY A 75 15.93 -23.72 -0.34
C GLY A 75 15.45 -25.02 0.31
N GLN A 76 14.71 -25.85 -0.42
CA GLN A 76 14.30 -27.18 0.05
C GLN A 76 15.51 -28.11 0.20
N ARG A 77 16.42 -28.14 -0.77
CA ARG A 77 17.69 -28.88 -0.67
C ARG A 77 18.60 -28.37 0.44
N GLN A 78 18.62 -27.07 0.73
CA GLN A 78 19.34 -26.49 1.86
C GLN A 78 18.70 -26.88 3.19
N LEU A 79 17.37 -26.93 3.27
CA LEU A 79 16.64 -27.45 4.43
C LEU A 79 16.90 -28.95 4.64
N ASP A 80 16.90 -29.73 3.57
CA ASP A 80 17.15 -31.18 3.61
C ASP A 80 18.64 -31.46 3.93
N ALA A 81 19.58 -30.66 3.41
CA ALA A 81 20.99 -30.71 3.77
C ALA A 81 21.25 -30.22 5.21
N ALA A 82 20.49 -29.25 5.71
CA ALA A 82 20.53 -28.81 7.10
C ALA A 82 19.97 -29.87 8.06
N ARG A 83 18.98 -30.66 7.62
CA ARG A 83 18.47 -31.84 8.35
C ARG A 83 19.47 -32.99 8.38
N ALA A 84 20.32 -33.11 7.37
CA ALA A 84 21.38 -34.12 7.27
C ALA A 84 22.72 -33.66 7.89
N ASN A 85 22.79 -32.48 8.50
CA ASN A 85 24.04 -31.93 9.04
C ASN A 85 24.41 -32.61 10.39
N PRO A 86 25.54 -33.34 10.49
CA PRO A 86 25.96 -34.02 11.72
C PRO A 86 26.43 -33.06 12.83
N ASN A 87 26.54 -31.76 12.55
CA ASN A 87 26.96 -30.73 13.51
C ASN A 87 25.80 -30.02 14.23
N VAL A 88 24.57 -30.51 14.14
CA VAL A 88 23.43 -29.95 14.90
C VAL A 88 23.60 -30.36 16.38
N PRO A 89 23.53 -29.42 17.35
CA PRO A 89 23.64 -29.74 18.77
C PRO A 89 22.62 -30.81 19.17
N ARG A 90 23.04 -31.88 19.84
CA ARG A 90 22.12 -32.95 20.26
C ARG A 90 21.09 -32.42 21.26
N CYS A 91 19.83 -32.84 21.12
CA CYS A 91 18.76 -32.46 22.02
C CYS A 91 19.09 -32.89 23.48
N PRO A 92 19.17 -31.96 24.45
CA PRO A 92 19.51 -32.28 25.84
C PRO A 92 18.53 -33.25 26.52
N HIS A 93 17.30 -33.34 26.02
CA HIS A 93 16.27 -34.23 26.56
C HIS A 93 16.36 -35.67 26.06
N CYS A 94 17.08 -35.90 24.95
CA CYS A 94 17.22 -37.24 24.36
C CYS A 94 18.60 -37.86 24.61
N ILE A 95 19.49 -37.14 25.28
CA ILE A 95 20.78 -37.65 25.72
C ILE A 95 20.57 -38.38 27.06
N LEU A 96 20.80 -39.68 27.07
CA LEU A 96 20.82 -40.49 28.28
C LEU A 96 22.08 -40.17 29.11
N PRO A 97 22.09 -40.47 30.42
CA PRO A 97 23.22 -40.15 31.31
C PRO A 97 24.56 -40.76 30.88
N ASP A 98 24.54 -41.81 30.07
CA ASP A 98 25.70 -42.49 29.50
C ASP A 98 26.16 -41.90 28.14
N GLY A 99 25.53 -40.81 27.68
CA GLY A 99 25.83 -40.15 26.41
C GLY A 99 25.20 -40.82 25.18
N SER A 100 24.46 -41.92 25.37
CA SER A 100 23.70 -42.58 24.31
C SER A 100 22.39 -41.83 24.02
N ASN A 101 21.81 -42.07 22.83
CA ASN A 101 20.59 -41.38 22.40
C ASN A 101 19.38 -42.29 22.65
N ASP A 102 18.34 -41.74 23.26
CA ASP A 102 17.11 -42.45 23.63
C ASP A 102 16.23 -42.72 22.39
N ALA A 103 16.70 -43.61 21.51
CA ALA A 103 16.07 -44.16 20.28
C ALA A 103 15.47 -43.14 19.27
N CYS A 104 15.57 -41.84 19.51
CA CYS A 104 14.99 -40.79 18.66
C CYS A 104 15.89 -40.52 17.44
N GLU A 105 15.28 -40.26 16.28
CA GLU A 105 16.01 -39.75 15.11
C GLU A 105 16.73 -38.43 15.42
N HIS A 106 17.83 -38.14 14.73
CA HIS A 106 18.71 -37.01 15.05
C HIS A 106 17.97 -35.67 14.93
N HIS A 107 17.94 -34.89 16.01
CA HIS A 107 17.27 -33.58 16.07
C HIS A 107 17.92 -32.64 17.10
N GLY A 108 17.73 -31.33 16.90
CA GLY A 108 18.47 -30.31 17.65
C GLY A 108 17.93 -29.89 19.01
N ASN A 109 16.63 -30.08 19.26
CA ASN A 109 15.97 -29.66 20.51
C ASN A 109 14.60 -30.33 20.69
N ALA A 110 14.03 -30.17 21.89
CA ALA A 110 12.75 -30.75 22.27
C ALA A 110 11.51 -30.13 21.58
N ALA A 111 11.69 -29.15 20.69
CA ALA A 111 10.61 -28.62 19.86
C ALA A 111 10.49 -29.35 18.51
N SER A 112 11.38 -30.30 18.23
CA SER A 112 11.31 -31.16 17.05
C SER A 112 10.21 -32.22 17.22
N HIS A 113 9.40 -32.45 16.19
CA HIS A 113 8.42 -33.55 16.15
C HIS A 113 9.04 -34.95 16.29
N LEU A 114 10.35 -35.06 16.10
CA LEU A 114 11.13 -36.29 16.25
C LEU A 114 11.59 -36.54 17.70
N CYS A 115 11.34 -35.60 18.61
CA CYS A 115 11.69 -35.71 20.02
C CYS A 115 10.57 -36.39 20.82
N HIS A 116 10.90 -37.39 21.66
CA HIS A 116 9.92 -38.00 22.57
C HIS A 116 9.35 -36.99 23.58
N ALA A 117 10.11 -35.94 23.92
CA ALA A 117 9.71 -34.87 24.84
C ALA A 117 8.96 -33.72 24.13
N HIS A 118 8.64 -33.87 22.84
CA HIS A 118 7.94 -32.84 22.05
C HIS A 118 6.55 -32.55 22.61
N LYS A 119 6.31 -31.28 22.94
CA LYS A 119 5.01 -30.81 23.40
C LYS A 119 4.19 -30.34 22.20
N THR A 120 3.06 -31.00 21.96
CA THR A 120 2.15 -30.64 20.87
C THR A 120 1.69 -29.19 21.02
N ASN A 121 2.01 -28.37 20.03
CA ASN A 121 1.64 -26.95 19.99
C ASN A 121 0.46 -26.70 19.02
N VAL A 122 0.00 -25.44 18.92
CA VAL A 122 -1.14 -25.07 18.07
C VAL A 122 -0.81 -25.26 16.58
N ASP A 123 0.42 -24.99 16.15
CA ASP A 123 0.83 -25.15 14.76
C ASP A 123 0.89 -26.63 14.35
N ASP A 124 1.27 -27.53 15.26
CA ASP A 124 1.21 -28.99 15.05
C ASP A 124 -0.23 -29.45 14.83
N VAL A 125 -1.15 -28.98 15.67
CA VAL A 125 -2.59 -29.27 15.55
C VAL A 125 -3.15 -28.72 14.23
N LEU A 126 -2.75 -27.52 13.82
CA LEU A 126 -3.17 -26.93 12.53
C LEU A 126 -2.60 -27.73 11.34
N GLY A 127 -1.36 -28.21 11.44
CA GLY A 127 -0.75 -29.11 10.47
C GLY A 127 -1.55 -30.41 10.32
N ASN A 128 -1.99 -31.00 11.43
CA ASN A 128 -2.81 -32.22 11.43
C ASN A 128 -4.25 -31.99 10.92
N ILE A 129 -4.84 -30.81 11.17
CA ILE A 129 -6.23 -30.50 10.76
C ILE A 129 -6.30 -30.07 9.28
N ILE A 130 -5.30 -29.37 8.75
CA ILE A 130 -5.41 -28.70 7.44
C ILE A 130 -4.28 -29.11 6.46
N GLY A 131 -3.23 -29.77 6.94
CA GLY A 131 -2.05 -30.17 6.18
C GLY A 131 -0.88 -29.17 6.22
N PRO A 132 0.30 -29.57 5.71
CA PRO A 132 1.56 -28.80 5.82
C PRO A 132 1.56 -27.49 5.01
N ASN A 133 0.68 -27.38 4.02
CA ASN A 133 0.57 -26.20 3.15
C ASN A 133 -0.69 -25.40 3.49
N HIS A 134 -0.64 -24.55 4.51
CA HIS A 134 -1.75 -23.67 4.91
C HIS A 134 -1.36 -22.19 4.77
N THR A 135 -2.38 -21.32 4.66
CA THR A 135 -2.18 -19.87 4.52
C THR A 135 -2.99 -19.06 5.53
N PRO A 136 -2.38 -18.05 6.19
CA PRO A 136 -3.05 -17.25 7.19
C PRO A 136 -4.06 -16.30 6.55
N PHE A 137 -5.20 -16.11 7.21
CA PHE A 137 -6.18 -15.11 6.85
C PHE A 137 -6.98 -14.64 8.08
N VAL A 138 -7.72 -13.54 7.91
CA VAL A 138 -8.50 -12.92 8.99
C VAL A 138 -9.96 -12.79 8.61
N ARG A 139 -10.87 -13.15 9.53
CA ARG A 139 -12.30 -12.83 9.44
C ARG A 139 -12.64 -11.71 10.39
N ARG A 140 -13.41 -10.71 9.93
CA ARG A 140 -13.78 -9.53 10.72
C ARG A 140 -15.27 -9.50 10.98
N CYS A 141 -15.65 -9.08 12.19
CA CYS A 141 -17.03 -8.72 12.52
C CYS A 141 -17.04 -7.66 13.64
N SER A 142 -18.24 -7.22 14.03
CA SER A 142 -18.42 -6.33 15.18
C SER A 142 -18.38 -7.13 16.47
N LEU A 143 -17.57 -6.69 17.43
CA LEU A 143 -17.42 -7.32 18.75
C LEU A 143 -18.78 -7.50 19.45
N LYS A 144 -19.62 -6.45 19.46
CA LYS A 144 -20.98 -6.47 20.02
C LYS A 144 -21.83 -7.63 19.48
N HIS A 145 -21.70 -7.90 18.18
CA HIS A 145 -22.48 -8.94 17.50
C HIS A 145 -21.86 -10.32 17.66
N ALA A 146 -20.54 -10.41 17.85
CA ALA A 146 -19.83 -11.66 18.08
C ALA A 146 -20.01 -12.17 19.51
N LEU A 147 -20.07 -11.29 20.52
CA LEU A 147 -20.14 -11.72 21.91
C LEU A 147 -21.39 -12.58 22.20
N ARG A 148 -21.18 -13.67 22.94
CA ARG A 148 -22.22 -14.52 23.50
C ARG A 148 -22.16 -14.40 25.03
N CYS A 149 -23.20 -13.80 25.60
CA CYS A 149 -23.33 -13.65 27.04
C CYS A 149 -24.63 -14.31 27.51
N TYR A 150 -24.57 -14.99 28.64
CA TYR A 150 -25.72 -15.54 29.32
C TYR A 150 -26.66 -14.44 29.83
N GLY A 151 -27.93 -14.78 30.01
CA GLY A 151 -28.95 -13.91 30.57
C GLY A 151 -30.35 -14.35 30.18
N HIS A 152 -31.24 -14.44 31.16
CA HIS A 152 -32.62 -14.90 30.98
C HIS A 152 -33.41 -13.95 30.08
N SER A 153 -33.22 -12.63 30.23
CA SER A 153 -33.86 -11.63 29.37
C SER A 153 -32.90 -11.03 28.32
N ARG A 154 -33.48 -10.50 27.24
CA ARG A 154 -32.72 -9.72 26.24
C ARG A 154 -31.98 -8.54 26.87
N ARG A 155 -32.59 -7.87 27.85
CA ARG A 155 -32.00 -6.73 28.57
C ARG A 155 -30.76 -7.14 29.36
N GLN A 156 -30.83 -8.26 30.09
CA GLN A 156 -29.69 -8.82 30.82
C GLN A 156 -28.54 -9.18 29.87
N ARG A 157 -28.82 -9.87 28.76
CA ARG A 157 -27.79 -10.22 27.76
C ARG A 157 -27.11 -8.98 27.17
N MET A 158 -27.90 -7.94 26.87
CA MET A 158 -27.35 -6.70 26.32
C MET A 158 -26.50 -5.93 27.35
N ARG A 159 -26.88 -5.96 28.63
CA ARG A 159 -26.09 -5.38 29.72
C ARG A 159 -24.78 -6.14 29.91
N ALA A 160 -24.82 -7.47 29.98
CA ALA A 160 -23.61 -8.31 30.07
C ALA A 160 -22.65 -8.06 28.89
N LYS A 161 -23.17 -7.97 27.66
CA LYS A 161 -22.37 -7.58 26.49
C LYS A 161 -21.74 -6.20 26.63
N ALA A 162 -22.48 -5.22 27.16
CA ALA A 162 -21.97 -3.87 27.36
C ALA A 162 -20.82 -3.86 28.39
N ASN A 163 -20.97 -4.60 29.50
CA ASN A 163 -19.93 -4.76 30.51
C ASN A 163 -18.67 -5.39 29.90
N VAL A 164 -18.80 -6.52 29.18
CA VAL A 164 -17.67 -7.17 28.52
C VAL A 164 -16.99 -6.24 27.53
N MET A 165 -17.75 -5.49 26.72
CA MET A 165 -17.18 -4.50 25.80
C MET A 165 -16.45 -3.37 26.53
N GLN A 166 -16.93 -2.96 27.70
CA GLN A 166 -16.28 -1.96 28.54
C GLN A 166 -14.93 -2.47 29.03
N GLU A 167 -14.85 -3.69 29.54
CA GLU A 167 -13.59 -4.31 29.96
C GLU A 167 -12.61 -4.50 28.79
N VAL A 168 -13.10 -4.90 27.62
CA VAL A 168 -12.26 -4.95 26.40
C VAL A 168 -11.71 -3.55 26.08
N ASN A 169 -12.51 -2.50 26.20
CA ASN A 169 -12.04 -1.14 25.94
C ASN A 169 -10.98 -0.69 26.94
N VAL A 170 -11.10 -1.06 28.23
CA VAL A 170 -10.08 -0.80 29.26
C VAL A 170 -8.75 -1.43 28.85
N VAL A 171 -8.76 -2.72 28.48
CA VAL A 171 -7.54 -3.43 28.03
C VAL A 171 -6.95 -2.77 26.77
N VAL A 172 -7.80 -2.45 25.78
CA VAL A 172 -7.35 -1.86 24.51
C VAL A 172 -6.75 -0.46 24.72
N ASP A 173 -7.37 0.37 25.54
CA ASP A 173 -6.88 1.72 25.82
C ASP A 173 -5.61 1.69 26.65
N HIS A 174 -5.54 0.79 27.64
CA HIS A 174 -4.34 0.56 28.44
C HIS A 174 -3.15 0.11 27.56
N VAL A 175 -3.33 -0.91 26.71
CA VAL A 175 -2.27 -1.38 25.81
C VAL A 175 -1.90 -0.31 24.78
N ARG A 176 -2.86 0.52 24.33
CA ARG A 176 -2.58 1.66 23.45
C ARG A 176 -1.65 2.65 24.15
N ASP A 177 -1.94 3.04 25.39
CA ASP A 177 -1.13 4.00 26.14
C ASP A 177 0.30 3.47 26.35
N LEU A 178 0.39 2.24 26.86
CA LEU A 178 1.65 1.54 27.06
C LEU A 178 2.47 1.45 25.76
N SER A 179 1.83 1.14 24.63
CA SER A 179 2.51 1.06 23.34
C SER A 179 3.08 2.40 22.87
N ILE A 180 2.33 3.50 23.06
CA ILE A 180 2.75 4.83 22.64
C ILE A 180 3.94 5.28 23.47
N LYS A 181 3.84 5.17 24.80
CA LYS A 181 4.93 5.49 25.73
C LYS A 181 6.16 4.62 25.51
N ALA A 182 6.00 3.32 25.24
CA ALA A 182 7.11 2.42 24.89
C ALA A 182 7.88 2.87 23.64
N MET A 183 7.16 3.32 22.61
CA MET A 183 7.81 3.81 21.39
C MET A 183 8.45 5.19 21.57
N LEU A 184 7.88 6.06 22.41
CA LEU A 184 8.50 7.35 22.76
C LEU A 184 9.82 7.14 23.52
N PHE A 185 9.82 6.26 24.53
CA PHE A 185 11.04 5.91 25.24
C PHE A 185 12.05 5.21 24.32
N THR A 186 11.62 4.26 23.48
CA THR A 186 12.52 3.60 22.52
C THR A 186 13.18 4.62 21.59
N GLN A 187 12.46 5.65 21.15
CA GLN A 187 13.04 6.73 20.35
C GLN A 187 14.03 7.57 21.17
N HIS A 188 13.72 7.90 22.42
CA HIS A 188 14.62 8.60 23.31
C HIS A 188 15.92 7.81 23.58
N HIS A 189 15.80 6.52 23.85
CA HIS A 189 16.93 5.63 24.09
C HIS A 189 17.84 5.54 22.86
N ALA A 190 17.26 5.31 21.67
CA ALA A 190 18.04 5.30 20.42
C ALA A 190 18.85 6.59 20.25
N LEU A 191 18.24 7.74 20.53
CA LEU A 191 18.90 9.04 20.39
C LEU A 191 19.97 9.27 21.44
N THR A 192 19.76 8.84 22.69
CA THR A 192 20.80 8.93 23.73
C THR A 192 22.04 8.15 23.33
N LEU A 193 21.88 6.94 22.78
CA LEU A 193 23.00 6.15 22.25
C LEU A 193 23.69 6.86 21.07
N LEU A 194 22.90 7.32 20.10
CA LEU A 194 23.43 7.95 18.87
C LEU A 194 24.11 9.30 19.11
N GLU A 195 23.61 10.13 20.04
CA GLU A 195 24.26 11.38 20.44
C GLU A 195 25.54 11.11 21.23
N GLY A 196 25.55 10.07 22.08
CA GLY A 196 26.75 9.60 22.78
C GLY A 196 27.80 8.95 21.87
N SER A 197 27.50 8.79 20.57
CA SER A 197 28.31 8.00 19.61
C SER A 197 28.49 6.53 20.04
N GLU A 198 27.58 6.02 20.89
CA GLU A 198 27.55 4.64 21.34
C GLU A 198 26.94 3.74 20.25
N PRO A 199 27.46 2.51 20.07
CA PRO A 199 26.93 1.60 19.08
C PRO A 199 25.51 1.14 19.45
N ILE A 200 24.61 1.11 18.48
CA ILE A 200 23.28 0.53 18.68
C ILE A 200 23.41 -0.99 18.93
N PRO A 201 22.87 -1.53 20.04
CA PRO A 201 22.94 -2.96 20.32
C PRO A 201 22.21 -3.81 19.27
N LEU A 202 22.69 -5.03 19.03
CA LEU A 202 22.16 -5.91 17.98
C LEU A 202 20.67 -6.22 18.14
N HIS A 203 20.22 -6.40 19.39
CA HIS A 203 18.81 -6.69 19.71
C HIS A 203 17.98 -5.45 20.05
N PHE A 204 18.47 -4.25 19.75
CA PHE A 204 17.70 -3.02 19.89
C PHE A 204 16.43 -3.06 19.03
N GLY A 205 15.28 -2.76 19.63
CA GLY A 205 13.98 -2.84 18.95
C GLY A 205 13.50 -4.29 18.67
N SER A 206 14.14 -5.31 19.25
CA SER A 206 13.63 -6.69 19.25
C SER A 206 12.37 -6.84 20.11
N GLN A 207 11.67 -7.98 19.99
CA GLN A 207 10.49 -8.26 20.81
C GLN A 207 10.85 -8.20 22.31
N ASP A 208 11.97 -8.82 22.69
CA ASP A 208 12.43 -8.90 24.07
C ASP A 208 12.78 -7.53 24.64
N TYR A 209 13.50 -6.73 23.86
CA TYR A 209 13.81 -5.34 24.22
C TYR A 209 12.52 -4.51 24.45
N ILE A 210 11.58 -4.55 23.50
CA ILE A 210 10.34 -3.76 23.61
C ILE A 210 9.49 -4.26 24.78
N TYR A 211 9.48 -5.57 25.05
CA TYR A 211 8.77 -6.12 26.20
C TYR A 211 9.42 -5.66 27.53
N GLY A 212 10.74 -5.65 27.62
CA GLY A 212 11.47 -5.09 28.76
C GLY A 212 11.14 -3.61 29.00
N VAL A 213 11.11 -2.79 27.93
CA VAL A 213 10.67 -1.39 28.00
C VAL A 213 9.24 -1.28 28.55
N MET A 214 8.32 -2.17 28.14
CA MET A 214 6.97 -2.18 28.70
C MET A 214 6.94 -2.55 30.18
N GLN A 215 7.80 -3.46 30.64
CA GLN A 215 7.90 -3.81 32.06
C GLN A 215 8.35 -2.61 32.90
N LEU A 216 9.35 -1.87 32.43
CA LEU A 216 9.82 -0.63 33.07
C LEU A 216 8.72 0.43 33.15
N LEU A 217 7.96 0.62 32.06
CA LEU A 217 6.83 1.56 32.03
C LEU A 217 5.69 1.18 32.97
N LEU A 218 5.54 -0.12 33.27
CA LEU A 218 4.59 -0.62 34.27
C LEU A 218 5.20 -0.59 35.69
N GLY A 219 6.37 0.01 35.89
CA GLY A 219 7.02 0.11 37.20
C GLY A 219 7.69 -1.17 37.71
N GLY A 220 7.90 -2.16 36.83
CA GLY A 220 8.69 -3.36 37.12
C GLY A 220 10.14 -3.25 36.65
N HIS A 221 10.85 -4.37 36.67
CA HIS A 221 12.21 -4.53 36.15
C HIS A 221 12.22 -5.40 34.89
N ILE A 222 13.29 -5.29 34.09
CA ILE A 222 13.47 -6.16 32.92
C ILE A 222 13.76 -7.58 33.41
N THR A 223 12.89 -8.53 33.08
CA THR A 223 13.05 -9.93 33.52
C THR A 223 13.89 -10.78 32.57
N ASN A 224 14.18 -10.27 31.37
CA ASN A 224 14.93 -11.02 30.37
C ASN A 224 16.45 -10.88 30.63
N GLN A 225 17.12 -12.01 30.80
CA GLN A 225 18.55 -12.09 31.12
C GLN A 225 19.44 -12.21 29.86
N ASN A 226 18.91 -12.01 28.65
CA ASN A 226 19.71 -12.11 27.42
C ASN A 226 20.84 -11.07 27.43
N PRO A 227 22.12 -11.48 27.44
CA PRO A 227 23.25 -10.56 27.55
C PRO A 227 23.37 -9.62 26.33
N ASN A 228 22.76 -9.98 25.21
CA ASN A 228 22.79 -9.19 23.97
C ASN A 228 21.73 -8.07 23.93
N LEU A 229 20.93 -7.90 24.99
CA LEU A 229 20.06 -6.73 25.17
C LEU A 229 20.87 -5.53 25.68
N PRO A 230 20.43 -4.29 25.43
CA PRO A 230 21.09 -3.10 25.98
C PRO A 230 21.05 -3.12 27.52
N GLN A 231 22.22 -3.24 28.16
CA GLN A 231 22.36 -3.36 29.62
C GLN A 231 22.06 -2.05 30.36
N ASP A 232 22.23 -0.93 29.67
CA ASP A 232 21.96 0.44 30.14
C ASP A 232 20.49 0.85 30.04
N THR A 233 19.59 -0.03 29.58
CA THR A 233 18.18 0.32 29.38
C THR A 233 17.52 0.83 30.67
N GLU A 234 17.76 0.19 31.81
CA GLU A 234 17.14 0.59 33.09
C GLU A 234 17.67 1.94 33.59
N SER A 235 18.99 2.17 33.53
CA SER A 235 19.60 3.43 33.96
C SER A 235 19.16 4.60 33.09
N ILE A 236 19.12 4.42 31.77
CA ILE A 236 18.61 5.42 30.83
C ILE A 236 17.11 5.67 31.06
N PHE A 237 16.34 4.64 31.39
CA PHE A 237 14.93 4.79 31.73
C PHE A 237 14.73 5.61 33.01
N HIS A 238 15.51 5.35 34.06
CA HIS A 238 15.43 6.15 35.29
C HIS A 238 15.77 7.62 35.04
N ALA A 239 16.84 7.91 34.28
CA ALA A 239 17.19 9.28 33.89
C ALA A 239 16.09 9.94 33.03
N TYR A 240 15.46 9.16 32.14
CA TYR A 240 14.33 9.63 31.33
C TYR A 240 13.13 9.99 32.22
N VAL A 241 12.76 9.14 33.19
CA VAL A 241 11.65 9.38 34.11
C VAL A 241 11.88 10.61 34.99
N GLN A 242 13.11 10.81 35.47
CA GLN A 242 13.49 12.00 36.26
C GLN A 242 13.31 13.32 35.50
N SER A 243 13.21 13.29 34.17
CA SER A 243 12.95 14.48 33.35
C SER A 243 11.49 14.92 33.29
N PHE A 244 10.56 14.23 33.98
CA PHE A 244 9.13 14.52 34.02
C PHE A 244 8.67 14.89 35.44
N GLU A 245 7.65 15.76 35.54
CA GLU A 245 6.94 16.00 36.80
C GLU A 245 6.03 14.81 37.13
N THR A 246 5.64 14.65 38.40
CA THR A 246 4.82 13.52 38.87
C THR A 246 3.46 13.41 38.16
N ALA A 247 2.87 14.53 37.73
CA ALA A 247 1.62 14.54 36.96
C ALA A 247 1.80 14.05 35.50
N ASP A 248 3.03 14.12 34.96
CA ASP A 248 3.35 13.84 33.55
C ASP A 248 4.17 12.55 33.38
N LEU A 249 4.21 11.72 34.42
CA LEU A 249 5.01 10.50 34.45
C LEU A 249 4.74 9.65 33.20
N PRO A 250 5.79 9.26 32.46
CA PRO A 250 5.63 8.45 31.26
C PRO A 250 5.26 7.00 31.59
N THR A 251 5.09 6.64 32.87
CA THR A 251 4.67 5.31 33.33
C THR A 251 3.19 5.07 33.10
N VAL A 252 2.78 3.81 33.23
CA VAL A 252 1.40 3.36 33.05
C VAL A 252 1.01 2.50 34.25
N GLN A 253 -0.17 2.75 34.82
CA GLN A 253 -0.70 1.94 35.91
C GLN A 253 -0.81 0.47 35.49
N PRO A 254 -0.23 -0.50 36.24
CA PRO A 254 -0.25 -1.91 35.87
C PRO A 254 -1.66 -2.47 35.74
N LEU A 255 -1.91 -3.24 34.67
CA LEU A 255 -3.13 -4.03 34.54
C LEU A 255 -2.80 -5.53 34.69
N PRO A 256 -3.01 -6.12 35.88
CA PRO A 256 -2.46 -7.44 36.20
C PRO A 256 -3.05 -8.57 35.32
N GLY A 257 -2.15 -9.48 34.94
CA GLY A 257 -2.39 -10.72 34.17
C GLY A 257 -2.87 -10.54 32.74
N TYR A 258 -2.41 -9.47 32.09
CA TYR A 258 -2.44 -9.29 30.63
C TYR A 258 -1.02 -9.36 30.01
N SER A 259 -0.08 -10.05 30.66
CA SER A 259 1.33 -10.16 30.21
C SER A 259 1.46 -10.72 28.79
N GLN A 260 0.67 -11.74 28.44
CA GLN A 260 0.64 -12.31 27.08
C GLN A 260 0.17 -11.29 26.04
N THR A 261 -0.81 -10.45 26.40
CA THR A 261 -1.26 -9.35 25.55
C THR A 261 -0.13 -8.35 25.29
N TYR A 262 0.65 -8.01 26.32
CA TYR A 262 1.81 -7.13 26.18
C TYR A 262 2.89 -7.77 25.31
N ALA A 263 3.20 -9.06 25.46
CA ALA A 263 4.17 -9.78 24.64
C ALA A 263 3.78 -9.77 23.15
N HIS A 264 2.51 -10.01 22.83
CA HIS A 264 2.00 -9.91 21.46
C HIS A 264 2.11 -8.48 20.90
N MET A 265 1.85 -7.46 21.73
CA MET A 265 2.01 -6.08 21.31
C MET A 265 3.48 -5.72 21.11
N ALA A 266 4.38 -6.14 21.99
CA ALA A 266 5.83 -5.97 21.85
C ALA A 266 6.35 -6.57 20.54
N LYS A 267 5.90 -7.77 20.17
CA LYS A 267 6.19 -8.39 18.86
C LYS A 267 5.72 -7.49 17.70
N THR A 268 4.52 -6.92 17.81
CA THR A 268 3.96 -6.03 16.79
C THR A 268 4.78 -4.75 16.66
N LEU A 269 5.22 -4.16 17.77
CA LEU A 269 6.05 -2.95 17.78
C LEU A 269 7.47 -3.21 17.27
N ALA A 270 8.10 -4.30 17.69
CA ALA A 270 9.41 -4.72 17.20
C ALA A 270 9.41 -4.91 15.68
N THR A 271 8.37 -5.57 15.15
CA THR A 271 8.17 -5.70 13.70
C THR A 271 8.03 -4.33 13.04
N ALA A 272 7.29 -3.40 13.66
CA ALA A 272 7.11 -2.05 13.13
C ALA A 272 8.43 -1.26 13.11
N VAL A 273 9.29 -1.41 14.13
CA VAL A 273 10.63 -0.78 14.18
C VAL A 273 11.49 -1.25 13.01
N LYS A 274 11.62 -2.57 12.82
CA LYS A 274 12.42 -3.16 11.75
C LYS A 274 11.91 -2.76 10.35
N ASN A 275 10.61 -2.95 10.11
CA ASN A 275 10.00 -2.58 8.83
C ASN A 275 10.05 -1.07 8.59
N GLY A 276 9.97 -0.27 9.65
CA GLY A 276 10.01 1.18 9.58
C GLY A 276 11.31 1.70 8.96
N LEU A 277 12.45 1.13 9.35
CA LEU A 277 13.72 1.46 8.72
C LEU A 277 13.75 0.94 7.28
N ALA A 278 13.51 -0.36 7.06
CA ALA A 278 13.61 -0.98 5.74
C ALA A 278 12.71 -0.30 4.67
N GLU A 279 11.45 -0.01 4.98
CA GLU A 279 10.51 0.62 4.05
C GLU A 279 10.82 2.10 3.77
N SER A 280 11.52 2.78 4.68
CA SER A 280 11.79 4.21 4.57
C SER A 280 13.25 4.56 4.28
N PHE A 281 14.15 3.57 4.27
CA PHE A 281 15.58 3.75 4.03
C PHE A 281 15.84 4.42 2.68
N GLU A 282 15.44 3.79 1.57
CA GLU A 282 15.62 4.34 0.22
C GLU A 282 15.02 5.76 0.08
N PRO A 283 13.76 6.03 0.47
CA PRO A 283 13.20 7.39 0.45
C PRO A 283 14.01 8.42 1.25
N ARG A 284 14.58 8.04 2.41
CA ARG A 284 15.40 8.94 3.25
C ARG A 284 16.75 9.21 2.61
N CYS A 285 17.45 8.17 2.15
CA CYS A 285 18.72 8.30 1.43
C CYS A 285 18.57 9.19 0.20
N ARG A 286 17.56 8.94 -0.64
CA ARG A 286 17.28 9.78 -1.82
C ARG A 286 16.96 11.25 -1.44
N THR A 287 16.32 11.47 -0.29
CA THR A 287 16.07 12.84 0.20
C THR A 287 17.36 13.52 0.62
N PHE A 288 18.24 12.81 1.33
CA PHE A 288 19.55 13.29 1.75
C PHE A 288 20.49 13.55 0.56
N LEU A 289 20.58 12.63 -0.40
CA LEU A 289 21.36 12.82 -1.62
C LEU A 289 20.86 14.02 -2.44
N ALA A 290 19.54 14.21 -2.52
CA ALA A 290 18.97 15.39 -3.15
C ALA A 290 19.30 16.69 -2.41
N PHE A 291 19.50 16.61 -1.09
CA PHE A 291 19.99 17.73 -0.28
C PHE A 291 21.45 18.02 -0.59
N LYS A 292 22.35 17.03 -0.49
CA LYS A 292 23.78 17.15 -0.81
C LYS A 292 24.03 17.74 -2.19
N LEU A 293 23.39 17.19 -3.23
CA LEU A 293 23.54 17.68 -4.59
C LEU A 293 23.08 19.14 -4.75
N ARG A 294 22.04 19.57 -4.03
CA ARG A 294 21.61 20.98 -4.07
C ARG A 294 22.57 21.92 -3.35
N SER A 295 23.28 21.41 -2.34
CA SER A 295 24.27 22.19 -1.58
C SER A 295 25.59 22.32 -2.33
N LEU A 296 25.96 21.33 -3.15
CA LEU A 296 27.19 21.33 -3.94
C LEU A 296 27.06 22.00 -5.31
N ILE A 297 25.87 21.96 -5.93
CA ILE A 297 25.66 22.58 -7.25
C ILE A 297 25.45 24.09 -7.09
N PRO A 298 26.19 24.93 -7.85
CA PRO A 298 26.04 26.38 -7.86
C PRO A 298 24.60 26.86 -8.09
N ALA A 299 24.23 27.99 -7.47
CA ALA A 299 22.85 28.49 -7.48
C ALA A 299 22.32 28.82 -8.89
N ASN A 300 23.19 29.31 -9.77
CA ASN A 300 22.92 29.64 -11.18
C ASN A 300 22.75 28.39 -12.07
N GLU A 301 23.22 27.22 -11.63
CA GLU A 301 23.19 25.96 -12.39
C GLU A 301 22.25 24.91 -11.79
N LYS A 302 21.33 25.31 -10.91
CA LYS A 302 20.45 24.39 -10.18
C LYS A 302 19.65 23.47 -11.13
N PRO A 303 19.71 22.15 -10.94
CA PRO A 303 19.02 21.21 -11.82
C PRO A 303 17.50 21.32 -11.67
N THR A 304 16.79 21.16 -12.79
CA THR A 304 15.33 20.98 -12.74
C THR A 304 14.96 19.78 -11.86
N LYS A 305 13.74 19.77 -11.31
CA LYS A 305 13.25 18.65 -10.48
C LYS A 305 13.37 17.28 -11.18
N LYS A 306 13.24 17.25 -12.51
CA LYS A 306 13.35 16.02 -13.31
C LYS A 306 14.81 15.58 -13.42
N SER A 307 15.72 16.51 -13.68
CA SER A 307 17.17 16.24 -13.76
C SER A 307 17.73 15.81 -12.42
N LEU A 308 17.41 16.53 -11.35
CA LEU A 308 17.85 16.18 -9.99
C LEU A 308 17.41 14.76 -9.60
N LYS A 309 16.19 14.36 -9.96
CA LYS A 309 15.72 12.99 -9.68
C LYS A 309 16.57 11.93 -10.37
N LYS A 310 17.08 12.20 -11.58
CA LYS A 310 17.97 11.28 -12.30
C LYS A 310 19.34 11.19 -11.62
N LEU A 311 19.94 12.34 -11.28
CA LEU A 311 21.23 12.40 -10.58
C LEU A 311 21.17 11.64 -9.24
N VAL A 312 20.11 11.87 -8.46
CA VAL A 312 19.87 11.19 -7.18
C VAL A 312 19.68 9.69 -7.35
N SER A 313 18.95 9.25 -8.39
CA SER A 313 18.81 7.81 -8.68
C SER A 313 20.16 7.18 -8.97
N PHE A 314 20.94 7.79 -9.86
CA PHE A 314 22.26 7.29 -10.22
C PHE A 314 23.18 7.18 -8.99
N ALA A 315 23.33 8.26 -8.21
CA ALA A 315 24.15 8.24 -7.00
C ALA A 315 23.68 7.19 -5.98
N TYR A 316 22.37 7.05 -5.78
CA TYR A 316 21.81 6.04 -4.88
C TYR A 316 22.11 4.61 -5.35
N ASP A 317 21.89 4.33 -6.63
CA ASP A 317 22.07 3.00 -7.21
C ASP A 317 23.57 2.60 -7.17
N THR A 318 24.49 3.54 -7.46
CA THR A 318 25.94 3.34 -7.31
C THR A 318 26.33 3.02 -5.87
N LEU A 319 25.86 3.81 -4.91
CA LEU A 319 26.21 3.65 -3.50
C LEU A 319 25.60 2.38 -2.85
N CYS A 320 24.55 1.81 -3.44
CA CYS A 320 23.96 0.55 -2.94
C CYS A 320 24.84 -0.67 -3.26
N GLY A 321 25.73 -0.60 -4.25
CA GLY A 321 26.56 -1.72 -4.69
C GLY A 321 25.76 -2.84 -5.34
N THR A 322 24.83 -2.52 -6.25
CA THR A 322 24.07 -3.55 -7.00
C THR A 322 24.95 -4.22 -8.06
N ASP A 323 24.72 -5.51 -8.34
CA ASP A 323 25.47 -6.29 -9.35
C ASP A 323 25.41 -5.72 -10.78
N SER A 324 24.46 -4.83 -11.06
CA SER A 324 24.33 -4.14 -12.34
C SER A 324 24.93 -2.74 -12.28
N GLU A 325 25.80 -2.41 -13.24
CA GLU A 325 26.29 -1.03 -13.40
C GLU A 325 25.11 -0.07 -13.66
N PRO A 326 24.95 0.98 -12.84
CA PRO A 326 23.88 1.95 -13.03
C PRO A 326 24.14 2.81 -14.27
N ALA A 327 23.10 3.07 -15.06
CA ALA A 327 23.23 3.88 -16.26
C ALA A 327 23.60 5.34 -15.93
N THR A 328 24.79 5.77 -16.37
CA THR A 328 25.29 7.13 -16.15
C THR A 328 24.34 8.18 -16.74
N PRO A 329 23.92 9.18 -15.95
CA PRO A 329 23.06 10.24 -16.44
C PRO A 329 23.83 11.19 -17.35
N THR A 330 23.15 11.77 -18.34
CA THR A 330 23.69 12.90 -19.09
C THR A 330 23.77 14.14 -18.20
N TYR A 331 24.96 14.71 -18.04
CA TYR A 331 25.19 15.94 -17.32
C TYR A 331 25.00 17.14 -18.26
N ALA A 332 24.29 18.18 -17.79
CA ALA A 332 24.15 19.43 -18.54
C ALA A 332 25.29 20.42 -18.25
N HIS A 333 25.93 20.29 -17.09
CA HIS A 333 27.02 21.15 -16.61
C HIS A 333 28.09 20.27 -15.94
N ALA A 334 29.35 20.68 -16.01
CA ALA A 334 30.47 19.98 -15.35
C ALA A 334 30.30 19.93 -13.83
N SER A 335 29.81 21.02 -13.23
CA SER A 335 29.50 21.12 -11.78
C SER A 335 28.56 20.01 -11.28
N TRP A 336 27.66 19.50 -12.13
CA TRP A 336 26.76 18.41 -11.77
C TRP A 336 27.51 17.08 -11.67
N GLN A 337 28.47 16.87 -12.57
CA GLN A 337 29.32 15.68 -12.57
C GLN A 337 30.23 15.70 -11.34
N ASP A 338 30.86 16.84 -11.05
CA ASP A 338 31.74 17.00 -9.88
C ASP A 338 30.97 16.82 -8.57
N ALA A 339 29.76 17.40 -8.47
CA ALA A 339 28.89 17.21 -7.31
C ALA A 339 28.48 15.74 -7.13
N VAL A 340 28.17 15.02 -8.21
CA VAL A 340 27.82 13.59 -8.13
C VAL A 340 29.04 12.76 -7.73
N ALA A 341 30.21 13.01 -8.32
CA ALA A 341 31.45 12.32 -7.98
C ALA A 341 31.82 12.53 -6.49
N SER A 342 31.74 13.78 -6.01
CA SER A 342 31.96 14.12 -4.61
C SER A 342 30.96 13.45 -3.66
N VAL A 343 29.69 13.34 -4.05
CA VAL A 343 28.69 12.62 -3.25
C VAL A 343 29.01 11.12 -3.19
N ILE A 344 29.40 10.51 -4.32
CA ILE A 344 29.71 9.08 -4.37
C ILE A 344 30.98 8.76 -3.57
N SER A 345 31.98 9.64 -3.55
CA SER A 345 33.22 9.42 -2.80
C SER A 345 33.05 9.64 -1.29
N ASN A 346 32.19 10.57 -0.88
CA ASN A 346 32.12 11.03 0.52
C ASN A 346 30.91 10.53 1.31
N VAL A 347 29.93 9.90 0.67
CA VAL A 347 28.72 9.39 1.34
C VAL A 347 28.73 7.87 1.39
N THR A 348 28.58 7.31 2.58
CA THR A 348 28.31 5.87 2.77
C THR A 348 26.84 5.64 3.10
N LEU A 349 26.24 4.61 2.49
CA LEU A 349 24.89 4.13 2.84
C LEU A 349 24.91 3.00 3.88
N GLY A 350 26.07 2.73 4.50
CA GLY A 350 26.26 1.61 5.41
C GLY A 350 26.81 0.37 4.69
N PRO A 351 26.64 -0.83 5.28
CA PRO A 351 27.14 -2.08 4.69
C PRO A 351 26.59 -2.31 3.28
N THR A 352 27.44 -2.71 2.33
CA THR A 352 27.03 -3.07 0.96
C THR A 352 27.02 -4.61 0.78
N PRO A 353 26.15 -5.17 -0.08
CA PRO A 353 25.11 -4.48 -0.84
C PRO A 353 23.92 -4.07 0.04
N VAL A 354 23.32 -2.91 -0.25
CA VAL A 354 22.12 -2.44 0.44
C VAL A 354 20.89 -3.14 -0.14
N ASN A 355 20.37 -4.14 0.57
CA ASN A 355 19.17 -4.87 0.19
C ASN A 355 18.26 -5.14 1.41
N LEU A 356 17.04 -5.63 1.17
CA LEU A 356 16.05 -5.84 2.24
C LEU A 356 16.53 -6.82 3.32
N GLU A 357 17.29 -7.84 2.92
CA GLU A 357 17.86 -8.85 3.82
C GLU A 357 18.87 -8.21 4.78
N ASN A 358 19.85 -7.49 4.24
CA ASN A 358 20.86 -6.78 5.03
C ASN A 358 20.25 -5.67 5.89
N LEU A 359 19.30 -4.89 5.36
CA LEU A 359 18.59 -3.85 6.13
C LEU A 359 17.85 -4.41 7.35
N THR A 360 17.30 -5.63 7.23
CA THR A 360 16.56 -6.27 8.31
C THR A 360 17.48 -6.97 9.30
N ALA A 361 18.55 -7.62 8.81
CA ALA A 361 19.49 -8.36 9.64
C ALA A 361 20.47 -7.46 10.40
N LYS A 362 20.93 -6.38 9.77
CA LYS A 362 21.96 -5.45 10.28
C LYS A 362 21.37 -4.09 10.66
N PHE A 363 20.14 -4.08 11.19
CA PHE A 363 19.38 -2.87 11.55
C PHE A 363 20.21 -1.87 12.36
N ASN A 364 20.99 -2.37 13.32
CA ASN A 364 21.86 -1.60 14.19
C ASN A 364 22.97 -0.83 13.47
N LEU A 365 23.42 -1.29 12.29
CA LEU A 365 24.46 -0.63 11.49
C LEU A 365 23.90 0.47 10.57
N TYR A 366 22.65 0.34 10.15
CA TYR A 366 22.00 1.31 9.26
C TYR A 366 21.32 2.46 9.99
N LEU A 367 20.90 2.24 11.24
CA LEU A 367 20.25 3.28 12.04
C LEU A 367 21.17 4.51 12.28
N PRO A 368 22.47 4.34 12.63
CA PRO A 368 23.41 5.46 12.75
C PRO A 368 23.62 6.23 11.44
N VAL A 369 23.66 5.54 10.30
CA VAL A 369 23.81 6.17 8.98
C VAL A 369 22.65 7.14 8.70
N VAL A 370 21.42 6.68 8.91
CA VAL A 370 20.21 7.50 8.70
C VAL A 370 20.13 8.62 9.75
N TYR A 371 20.63 8.40 10.96
CA TYR A 371 20.76 9.47 11.96
C TYR A 371 21.77 10.54 11.52
N GLY A 372 22.95 10.16 11.03
CA GLY A 372 23.96 11.09 10.52
C GLY A 372 23.43 11.97 9.38
N PHE A 373 22.66 11.38 8.45
CA PHE A 373 21.99 12.15 7.41
C PHE A 373 21.01 13.18 7.96
N LEU A 374 20.25 12.79 8.98
CA LEU A 374 19.29 13.67 9.62
C LEU A 374 20.01 14.78 10.40
N ALA A 375 21.11 14.47 11.07
CA ALA A 375 21.94 15.42 11.82
C ALA A 375 22.54 16.49 10.93
N GLU A 376 23.11 16.10 9.80
CA GLU A 376 23.65 17.05 8.84
C GLU A 376 22.57 17.96 8.25
N MET A 377 21.42 17.38 7.88
CA MET A 377 20.27 18.14 7.39
C MET A 377 19.73 19.11 8.46
N GLU A 378 19.75 18.73 9.74
CA GLU A 378 19.36 19.62 10.85
C GLU A 378 20.34 20.76 11.03
N ALA A 379 21.65 20.47 11.05
CA ALA A 379 22.69 21.48 11.17
C ALA A 379 22.58 22.53 10.06
N TYR A 380 22.37 22.07 8.82
CA TYR A 380 22.10 22.94 7.68
C TYR A 380 20.85 23.81 7.88
N ASN A 381 19.75 23.21 8.35
CA ASN A 381 18.51 23.94 8.60
C ASN A 381 18.64 24.96 9.76
N ASN A 382 19.41 24.64 10.81
CA ASN A 382 19.66 25.55 11.93
C ASN A 382 20.58 26.70 11.52
N ALA A 383 21.62 26.44 10.72
CA ALA A 383 22.45 27.47 10.12
C ALA A 383 21.60 28.42 9.25
N ALA A 384 20.66 27.87 8.49
CA ALA A 384 19.72 28.64 7.69
C ALA A 384 18.76 29.54 8.51
N THR A 385 18.40 29.17 9.74
CA THR A 385 17.46 29.96 10.56
C THR A 385 18.05 31.25 11.14
N GLY A 386 19.38 31.41 11.15
CA GLY A 386 20.06 32.62 11.64
C GLY A 386 20.46 33.62 10.54
N VAL A 387 20.32 33.25 9.26
CA VAL A 387 20.67 34.11 8.14
C VAL A 387 19.51 35.06 7.86
N VAL A 388 19.73 36.37 8.01
CA VAL A 388 18.79 37.39 7.54
C VAL A 388 18.58 37.15 6.05
N SER A 389 17.35 36.83 5.67
CA SER A 389 17.04 36.52 4.28
C SER A 389 17.12 37.82 3.48
N GLU A 390 18.24 38.04 2.80
CA GLU A 390 18.43 39.21 1.97
C GLU A 390 17.50 39.17 0.76
N GLU A 391 16.95 40.31 0.38
CA GLU A 391 16.15 40.41 -0.83
C GLU A 391 17.02 40.20 -2.06
N THR A 392 16.82 39.08 -2.76
CA THR A 392 17.55 38.78 -4.00
C THR A 392 16.68 39.10 -5.20
N ILE A 393 17.30 39.70 -6.23
CA ILE A 393 16.66 39.90 -7.53
C ILE A 393 16.57 38.55 -8.24
N VAL A 394 15.36 38.16 -8.64
CA VAL A 394 15.12 36.93 -9.41
C VAL A 394 14.28 37.18 -10.64
N ASP A 395 14.48 36.35 -11.67
CA ASP A 395 13.74 36.35 -12.94
C ASP A 395 12.50 35.44 -12.94
N TYR A 396 12.29 34.72 -11.82
CA TYR A 396 11.23 33.74 -11.65
C TYR A 396 10.62 33.78 -10.25
N ALA A 397 9.30 33.93 -10.16
CA ALA A 397 8.58 33.91 -8.88
C ALA A 397 8.28 32.46 -8.46
N ASP A 398 8.76 32.03 -7.30
CA ASP A 398 8.47 30.70 -6.75
C ASP A 398 7.06 30.61 -6.13
N ASN A 399 6.67 29.41 -5.65
CA ASN A 399 5.35 29.23 -5.05
C ASN A 399 5.18 29.95 -3.71
N LYS A 400 6.27 30.16 -2.96
CA LYS A 400 6.25 30.74 -1.61
C LYS A 400 6.09 32.26 -1.69
N SER A 401 6.87 32.93 -2.52
CA SER A 401 6.74 34.35 -2.87
C SER A 401 5.35 34.66 -3.42
N CYS A 402 4.80 33.82 -4.31
CA CYS A 402 3.42 33.96 -4.77
C CYS A 402 2.40 33.89 -3.62
N TRP A 403 2.61 33.00 -2.65
CA TRP A 403 1.76 32.90 -1.46
C TRP A 403 1.85 34.17 -0.61
N GLU A 404 3.06 34.66 -0.35
CA GLU A 404 3.31 35.85 0.47
C GLU A 404 2.69 37.12 -0.15
N LEU A 405 2.84 37.30 -1.46
CA LEU A 405 2.21 38.41 -2.20
C LEU A 405 0.68 38.35 -2.09
N LEU A 406 0.07 37.18 -2.27
CA LEU A 406 -1.38 37.02 -2.23
C LEU A 406 -1.95 37.18 -0.82
N THR A 407 -1.23 36.78 0.22
CA THR A 407 -1.67 36.97 1.61
C THR A 407 -1.73 38.43 2.05
N ARG A 408 -1.07 39.33 1.31
CA ARG A 408 -1.15 40.79 1.50
C ARG A 408 -2.39 41.40 0.85
N LEU A 409 -3.08 40.68 -0.03
CA LEU A 409 -4.35 41.14 -0.58
C LEU A 409 -5.45 40.99 0.46
N ASP A 410 -6.19 42.07 0.66
CA ASP A 410 -7.36 42.06 1.53
C ASP A 410 -8.41 41.03 1.04
N ARG A 411 -9.08 40.38 1.98
CA ARG A 411 -10.05 39.28 1.77
C ARG A 411 -9.51 37.96 1.18
N PHE A 412 -8.22 37.84 0.85
CA PHE A 412 -7.64 36.57 0.40
C PHE A 412 -7.64 35.50 1.51
N ASN A 413 -7.40 35.93 2.75
CA ASN A 413 -7.33 35.03 3.92
C ASN A 413 -8.71 34.50 4.34
N ASP A 414 -9.80 35.15 3.93
CA ASP A 414 -11.19 34.74 4.19
C ASP A 414 -11.59 33.53 3.34
N LEU A 415 -10.87 33.26 2.25
CA LEU A 415 -11.17 32.16 1.35
C LEU A 415 -10.83 30.80 1.99
N GLY A 416 -11.63 29.79 1.66
CA GLY A 416 -11.33 28.42 2.07
C GLY A 416 -9.99 27.93 1.49
N ARG A 417 -9.22 27.13 2.24
CA ARG A 417 -7.87 26.65 1.85
C ARG A 417 -7.78 26.07 0.43
N ARG A 418 -8.84 25.43 -0.08
CA ARG A 418 -8.87 24.91 -1.46
C ARG A 418 -8.91 26.02 -2.50
N GLN A 419 -9.68 27.08 -2.25
CA GLN A 419 -9.79 28.25 -3.13
C GLN A 419 -8.45 29.01 -3.14
N GLN A 420 -7.86 29.27 -1.97
CA GLN A 420 -6.52 29.88 -1.85
C GLN A 420 -5.48 29.12 -2.68
N ASN A 421 -5.40 27.79 -2.53
CA ASN A 421 -4.45 26.97 -3.30
C ASN A 421 -4.70 26.99 -4.83
N ARG A 422 -5.94 27.18 -5.28
CA ARG A 422 -6.24 27.32 -6.71
C ARG A 422 -5.78 28.67 -7.23
N LEU A 423 -6.10 29.74 -6.51
CA LEU A 423 -5.71 31.10 -6.85
C LEU A 423 -4.18 31.26 -6.88
N VAL A 424 -3.46 30.74 -5.88
CA VAL A 424 -1.98 30.76 -5.86
C VAL A 424 -1.40 30.07 -7.09
N ARG A 425 -1.96 28.93 -7.51
CA ARG A 425 -1.49 28.22 -8.71
C ARG A 425 -1.80 28.99 -10.00
N ALA A 426 -2.94 29.65 -10.07
CA ALA A 426 -3.31 30.50 -11.21
C ALA A 426 -2.39 31.72 -11.29
N PHE A 427 -2.22 32.43 -10.17
CA PHE A 427 -1.30 33.55 -10.02
C PHE A 427 0.14 33.17 -10.41
N PHE A 428 0.70 32.12 -9.79
CA PHE A 428 2.04 31.60 -10.11
C PHE A 428 2.24 31.32 -11.59
N LYS A 429 1.22 30.78 -12.26
CA LYS A 429 1.25 30.52 -13.69
C LYS A 429 1.25 31.83 -14.48
N MET A 430 0.33 32.74 -14.17
CA MET A 430 0.19 34.01 -14.87
C MET A 430 1.46 34.85 -14.75
N VAL A 431 2.02 35.04 -13.55
CA VAL A 431 3.20 35.89 -13.36
C VAL A 431 4.45 35.37 -14.09
N ASN A 432 4.65 34.04 -14.11
CA ASN A 432 5.83 33.44 -14.73
C ASN A 432 5.69 33.19 -16.24
N HIS A 433 4.49 33.37 -16.81
CA HIS A 433 4.24 33.20 -18.25
C HIS A 433 3.53 34.44 -18.79
N PRO A 434 4.28 35.46 -19.25
CA PRO A 434 3.74 36.77 -19.62
C PRO A 434 2.76 36.71 -20.80
N THR A 435 2.87 35.72 -21.68
CA THR A 435 1.96 35.51 -22.81
C THR A 435 0.57 35.02 -22.40
N MET A 436 0.37 34.64 -21.13
CA MET A 436 -0.92 34.18 -20.64
C MET A 436 -1.85 35.36 -20.34
N PRO A 437 -3.14 35.33 -20.73
CA PRO A 437 -4.08 36.39 -20.38
C PRO A 437 -4.32 36.44 -18.86
N VAL A 438 -4.40 37.65 -18.29
CA VAL A 438 -4.76 37.87 -16.89
C VAL A 438 -6.27 37.90 -16.78
N ARG A 439 -6.87 36.75 -16.48
CA ARG A 439 -8.33 36.61 -16.30
C ARG A 439 -8.62 35.81 -15.04
N PHE A 440 -9.58 36.31 -14.27
CA PHE A 440 -10.10 35.66 -13.07
C PHE A 440 -11.62 35.59 -13.19
N GLY A 441 -12.22 34.54 -12.65
CA GLY A 441 -13.62 34.19 -12.92
C GLY A 441 -14.63 35.07 -12.17
N PRO A 442 -15.90 35.09 -12.61
CA PRO A 442 -16.93 35.97 -12.09
C PRO A 442 -17.31 35.68 -10.62
N LYS A 443 -17.02 34.48 -10.10
CA LYS A 443 -17.26 34.16 -8.67
C LYS A 443 -16.19 34.71 -7.74
N LEU A 444 -15.10 35.26 -8.26
CA LEU A 444 -14.15 36.02 -7.47
C LEU A 444 -14.71 37.43 -7.30
N GLY A 445 -15.01 37.85 -6.07
CA GLY A 445 -15.57 39.18 -5.79
C GLY A 445 -14.72 40.30 -6.41
N ASP A 446 -15.37 41.36 -6.91
CA ASP A 446 -14.74 42.32 -7.81
C ASP A 446 -13.52 43.03 -7.21
N TYR A 447 -13.55 43.32 -5.91
CA TYR A 447 -12.42 43.89 -5.18
C TYR A 447 -11.17 42.99 -5.23
N LEU A 448 -11.33 41.70 -4.86
CA LEU A 448 -10.23 40.74 -4.88
C LEU A 448 -9.78 40.43 -6.31
N ARG A 449 -10.71 40.43 -7.28
CA ARG A 449 -10.41 40.26 -8.70
C ARG A 449 -9.52 41.39 -9.21
N SER A 450 -9.88 42.63 -8.91
CA SER A 450 -9.08 43.81 -9.26
C SER A 450 -7.70 43.76 -8.61
N GLY A 451 -7.63 43.50 -7.29
CA GLY A 451 -6.37 43.37 -6.57
C GLY A 451 -5.44 42.28 -7.13
N MET A 452 -5.98 41.12 -7.49
CA MET A 452 -5.20 40.05 -8.12
C MET A 452 -4.71 40.43 -9.52
N THR A 453 -5.54 41.07 -10.35
CA THR A 453 -5.14 41.51 -11.69
C THR A 453 -3.99 42.51 -11.62
N THR A 454 -4.13 43.53 -10.79
CA THR A 454 -3.09 44.54 -10.56
C THR A 454 -1.79 43.91 -10.06
N LEU A 455 -1.89 42.97 -9.13
CA LEU A 455 -0.73 42.26 -8.58
C LEU A 455 -0.03 41.42 -9.66
N VAL A 456 -0.77 40.72 -10.54
CA VAL A 456 -0.17 39.95 -11.64
C VAL A 456 0.59 40.87 -12.60
N THR A 457 -0.01 41.98 -13.02
CA THR A 457 0.61 42.93 -13.96
C THR A 457 1.89 43.50 -13.37
N ARG A 458 1.83 44.01 -12.13
CA ARG A 458 3.00 44.54 -11.42
C ARG A 458 4.12 43.51 -11.28
N THR A 459 3.79 42.29 -10.84
CA THR A 459 4.82 41.24 -10.67
C THR A 459 5.44 40.83 -12.02
N ARG A 460 4.69 40.83 -13.13
CA ARG A 460 5.25 40.56 -14.46
C ARG A 460 6.25 41.62 -14.90
N GLU A 461 5.92 42.89 -14.70
CA GLU A 461 6.82 44.01 -15.02
C GLU A 461 8.10 43.91 -14.21
N GLN A 462 7.99 43.71 -12.89
CA GLN A 462 9.14 43.53 -12.00
C GLN A 462 10.02 42.34 -12.42
N LEU A 463 9.43 41.19 -12.79
CA LEU A 463 10.18 40.02 -13.28
C LEU A 463 10.84 40.28 -14.66
N SER A 464 10.21 41.08 -15.51
CA SER A 464 10.79 41.48 -16.81
C SER A 464 12.03 42.37 -16.62
N LEU A 465 11.94 43.34 -15.70
CA LEU A 465 13.06 44.20 -15.33
C LEU A 465 14.19 43.39 -14.68
N SER A 466 13.86 42.45 -13.79
CA SER A 466 14.84 41.50 -13.22
C SER A 466 15.60 40.73 -14.30
N ARG A 467 14.91 40.23 -15.33
CA ARG A 467 15.57 39.49 -16.44
C ARG A 467 16.54 40.38 -17.21
N GLN A 468 16.16 41.61 -17.49
CA GLN A 468 17.02 42.54 -18.20
C GLN A 468 18.25 42.89 -17.37
N PHE A 469 18.07 43.15 -16.08
CA PHE A 469 19.16 43.41 -15.14
C PHE A 469 20.13 42.21 -15.05
N LEU A 470 19.60 41.00 -14.83
CA LEU A 470 20.39 39.76 -14.72
C LEU A 470 21.11 39.38 -16.03
N ASN A 471 20.61 39.83 -17.18
CA ASN A 471 21.26 39.65 -18.49
C ASN A 471 22.28 40.76 -18.83
N GLY A 472 22.70 41.57 -17.84
CA GLY A 472 23.79 42.52 -17.99
C GLY A 472 23.38 43.97 -18.28
N ARG A 473 22.09 44.33 -18.21
CA ARG A 473 21.64 45.74 -18.27
C ARG A 473 21.65 46.36 -16.87
N TYR A 474 22.84 46.68 -16.36
CA TYR A 474 23.03 47.17 -14.99
C TYR A 474 22.51 48.60 -14.73
N MET A 475 22.05 49.33 -15.76
CA MET A 475 21.47 50.68 -15.61
C MET A 475 20.02 50.67 -15.10
N ILE A 476 19.41 49.49 -14.94
CA ILE A 476 18.07 49.36 -14.37
C ILE A 476 18.15 49.55 -12.85
N ASP A 477 17.33 50.45 -12.31
CA ASP A 477 17.21 50.61 -10.87
C ASP A 477 16.77 49.29 -10.23
N THR A 478 17.61 48.78 -9.34
CA THR A 478 17.34 47.53 -8.62
C THR A 478 16.06 47.59 -7.78
N SER A 479 15.57 48.78 -7.39
CA SER A 479 14.35 48.96 -6.58
C SER A 479 13.08 48.53 -7.30
N VAL A 480 13.08 48.59 -8.64
CA VAL A 480 11.93 48.23 -9.49
C VAL A 480 11.96 46.76 -9.94
N CYS A 481 13.04 46.04 -9.67
CA CYS A 481 13.15 44.61 -9.96
C CYS A 481 12.31 43.76 -9.00
N PHE A 482 11.95 42.55 -9.43
CA PHE A 482 11.31 41.59 -8.54
C PHE A 482 12.30 41.04 -7.53
N ARG A 483 12.07 41.39 -6.27
CA ARG A 483 12.87 40.98 -5.13
C ARG A 483 12.10 39.97 -4.30
N THR A 484 12.80 38.95 -3.85
CA THR A 484 12.25 37.98 -2.92
C THR A 484 13.30 37.54 -1.93
N THR A 485 12.90 37.41 -0.67
CA THR A 485 13.68 36.75 0.38
C THR A 485 13.65 35.23 0.21
N THR A 486 12.73 34.69 -0.61
CA THR A 486 12.60 33.23 -0.79
C THR A 486 13.74 32.61 -1.59
N ALA A 487 14.43 33.42 -2.39
CA ALA A 487 15.56 32.99 -3.21
C ALA A 487 16.87 32.92 -2.41
N SER A 488 17.07 33.82 -1.44
CA SER A 488 18.16 33.77 -0.46
C SER A 488 17.88 32.79 0.68
N THR A 489 16.62 32.53 1.03
CA THR A 489 16.32 31.52 2.05
C THR A 489 16.82 30.15 1.60
N MET A 490 17.83 29.64 2.30
CA MET A 490 18.23 28.24 2.24
C MET A 490 16.97 27.37 2.35
N HIS A 491 16.78 26.48 1.37
CA HIS A 491 15.60 25.62 1.35
C HIS A 491 15.66 24.65 2.52
N VAL A 492 14.87 24.95 3.56
CA VAL A 492 14.75 24.05 4.72
C VAL A 492 14.41 22.65 4.25
N THR A 493 15.32 21.72 4.48
CA THR A 493 15.13 20.34 4.05
C THR A 493 14.16 19.67 5.00
N LYS A 494 13.18 18.96 4.44
CA LYS A 494 12.15 18.29 5.22
C LYS A 494 12.76 17.18 6.08
N MET A 495 12.71 17.39 7.39
CA MET A 495 13.15 16.42 8.40
C MET A 495 12.20 15.21 8.49
N TYR A 496 12.72 14.08 8.99
CA TYR A 496 11.98 12.83 9.20
C TYR A 496 12.20 12.28 10.61
N THR A 497 11.33 11.38 11.05
CA THR A 497 11.49 10.68 12.34
C THR A 497 12.40 9.48 12.17
N LEU A 498 13.33 9.27 13.10
CA LEU A 498 14.29 8.18 13.01
C LEU A 498 13.60 6.81 13.10
N LEU A 499 12.80 6.62 14.15
CA LEU A 499 11.98 5.43 14.37
C LEU A 499 10.49 5.68 14.04
N PRO A 500 9.65 4.62 13.93
CA PRO A 500 8.24 4.77 13.64
C PRO A 500 7.49 5.50 14.76
N ALA A 501 6.84 6.61 14.41
CA ALA A 501 5.87 7.25 15.29
C ALA A 501 4.53 6.49 15.23
N LEU A 502 3.99 6.12 16.38
CA LEU A 502 2.69 5.46 16.45
C LEU A 502 1.55 6.44 16.20
N ARG A 503 0.47 5.92 15.60
CA ARG A 503 -0.79 6.65 15.50
C ARG A 503 -1.55 6.55 16.82
N PHE A 504 -2.23 7.62 17.19
CA PHE A 504 -3.06 7.72 18.41
C PHE A 504 -4.37 6.90 18.36
N THR A 505 -4.72 6.38 17.18
CA THR A 505 -5.89 5.50 17.00
C THR A 505 -5.71 4.20 17.76
N ARG A 506 -6.80 3.69 18.37
CA ARG A 506 -6.83 2.34 18.95
C ARG A 506 -6.23 1.31 18.00
N LYS A 507 -5.36 0.47 18.56
CA LYS A 507 -4.70 -0.63 17.86
C LYS A 507 -5.44 -1.92 18.11
N PHE A 508 -5.27 -2.85 17.18
CA PHE A 508 -5.69 -4.23 17.41
C PHE A 508 -4.78 -4.86 18.45
N VAL A 509 -5.37 -5.22 19.57
CA VAL A 509 -4.76 -5.96 20.66
C VAL A 509 -5.11 -7.44 20.50
N THR A 510 -4.12 -8.32 20.62
CA THR A 510 -4.32 -9.77 20.54
C THR A 510 -4.78 -10.30 21.89
N LEU A 511 -5.87 -11.05 21.91
CA LEU A 511 -6.42 -11.71 23.09
C LEU A 511 -6.38 -13.22 22.87
N ASP A 512 -5.79 -13.94 23.82
CA ASP A 512 -5.86 -15.38 23.91
C ASP A 512 -7.05 -15.81 24.79
N ALA A 513 -7.22 -17.12 24.97
CA ALA A 513 -8.31 -17.69 25.76
C ALA A 513 -8.27 -17.23 27.23
N GLN A 514 -7.07 -17.09 27.82
CA GLN A 514 -6.92 -16.69 29.22
C GLN A 514 -7.30 -15.22 29.42
N CYS A 515 -6.88 -14.35 28.51
CA CYS A 515 -7.25 -12.94 28.51
C CYS A 515 -8.76 -12.77 28.33
N LEU A 516 -9.38 -13.53 27.41
CA LEU A 516 -10.81 -13.45 27.17
C LEU A 516 -11.62 -13.94 28.40
N ALA A 517 -11.23 -15.06 29.02
CA ALA A 517 -11.89 -15.54 30.24
C ALA A 517 -11.83 -14.48 31.35
N ARG A 518 -10.66 -13.89 31.58
CA ARG A 518 -10.47 -12.82 32.57
C ARG A 518 -11.35 -11.60 32.32
N ILE A 519 -11.49 -11.19 31.06
CA ILE A 519 -12.38 -10.09 30.68
C ILE A 519 -13.84 -10.40 31.04
N PHE A 520 -14.28 -11.64 30.85
CA PHE A 520 -15.64 -12.06 31.24
C PHE A 520 -15.82 -12.06 32.77
N ASP A 521 -14.83 -12.58 33.50
CA ASP A 521 -14.83 -12.59 34.96
C ASP A 521 -14.89 -11.16 35.53
N GLN A 522 -14.05 -10.25 35.02
CA GLN A 522 -14.02 -8.84 35.41
C GLN A 522 -15.32 -8.11 35.06
N ALA A 523 -15.94 -8.46 33.94
CA ALA A 523 -17.23 -7.90 33.54
C ALA A 523 -18.42 -8.42 34.36
N GLY A 524 -18.21 -9.40 35.25
CA GLY A 524 -19.26 -10.11 35.98
C GLY A 524 -20.22 -10.82 35.01
N ALA A 525 -19.72 -11.28 33.86
CA ALA A 525 -20.52 -11.84 32.78
C ALA A 525 -20.14 -13.30 32.54
N GLN A 526 -21.14 -14.17 32.37
CA GLN A 526 -20.90 -15.55 31.98
C GLN A 526 -21.08 -15.73 30.47
N PRO A 527 -20.20 -16.50 29.79
CA PRO A 527 -20.40 -16.89 28.40
C PRO A 527 -21.63 -17.80 28.26
N ARG A 528 -22.26 -17.80 27.08
CA ARG A 528 -23.44 -18.63 26.83
C ARG A 528 -23.01 -20.01 26.34
N TYR A 529 -23.20 -21.04 27.17
CA TYR A 529 -23.14 -22.42 26.72
C TYR A 529 -24.39 -22.72 25.88
N GLU A 530 -24.19 -23.18 24.64
CA GLU A 530 -25.24 -23.88 23.89
C GLU A 530 -24.96 -25.37 24.08
N ASP A 531 -26.02 -26.15 24.32
CA ASP A 531 -25.98 -27.62 24.40
C ASP A 531 -25.50 -28.19 23.05
N TYR A 532 -24.18 -28.30 22.90
CA TYR A 532 -23.57 -29.07 21.83
C TYR A 532 -22.72 -30.15 22.48
N LEU A 533 -23.16 -31.39 22.24
CA LEU A 533 -22.50 -32.67 22.46
C LEU A 533 -21.03 -32.66 21.98
N PHE A 534 -20.12 -32.10 22.76
CA PHE A 534 -18.67 -32.17 22.51
C PHE A 534 -17.87 -32.46 23.80
N VAL A 535 -18.57 -32.91 24.83
CA VAL A 535 -17.97 -33.68 25.91
C VAL A 535 -18.29 -35.13 25.58
N GLY A 536 -17.40 -35.80 24.85
CA GLY A 536 -17.20 -37.21 25.16
C GLY A 536 -16.91 -37.23 26.65
N ASN A 537 -17.82 -37.80 27.43
CA ASN A 537 -17.58 -38.07 28.84
C ASN A 537 -16.15 -38.62 28.95
N PRO A 538 -15.32 -38.18 29.92
CA PRO A 538 -14.23 -39.05 30.34
C PRO A 538 -14.93 -40.35 30.71
N VAL A 539 -14.75 -41.38 29.88
CA VAL A 539 -15.30 -42.70 30.12
C VAL A 539 -14.74 -43.11 31.47
N ALA A 540 -15.59 -43.07 32.50
CA ALA A 540 -15.42 -43.93 33.65
C ALA A 540 -15.55 -45.34 33.06
N MET A 541 -14.41 -45.97 32.77
CA MET A 541 -14.34 -47.42 32.66
C MET A 541 -14.47 -47.93 34.09
N ASP A 542 -15.70 -47.91 34.61
CA ASP A 542 -16.07 -48.77 35.74
C ASP A 542 -16.23 -50.17 35.16
N GLY A 543 -15.10 -50.88 35.04
CA GLY A 543 -15.13 -52.33 34.98
C GLY A 543 -15.60 -52.85 36.34
N PRO A 544 -16.52 -53.82 36.40
CA PRO A 544 -16.91 -54.41 37.66
C PRO A 544 -15.77 -55.35 38.08
N ASN A 545 -14.92 -54.88 39.00
CA ASN A 545 -14.07 -55.64 39.93
C ASN A 545 -12.94 -54.72 40.38
N ASP A 546 -13.13 -54.03 41.51
CA ASP A 546 -12.08 -53.82 42.52
C ASP A 546 -12.65 -53.06 43.73
N GLU A 547 -12.39 -53.60 44.93
CA GLU A 547 -12.84 -53.11 46.23
C GLU A 547 -12.30 -51.70 46.59
N PRO A 548 -13.00 -50.95 47.47
CA PRO A 548 -12.68 -49.57 47.77
C PRO A 548 -11.56 -49.43 48.81
N SER A 549 -10.33 -49.17 48.36
CA SER A 549 -9.24 -48.75 49.26
C SER A 549 -9.30 -47.24 49.56
N ARG A 550 -9.38 -46.96 50.86
CA ARG A 550 -9.50 -45.65 51.52
C ARG A 550 -8.30 -44.70 51.27
N ARG A 551 -8.62 -43.40 51.27
CA ARG A 551 -7.76 -42.21 51.50
C ARG A 551 -6.72 -41.87 50.42
N GLY A 552 -7.14 -41.01 49.48
CA GLY A 552 -6.26 -40.14 48.71
C GLY A 552 -7.07 -39.01 48.10
N ARG A 553 -6.60 -37.75 48.21
CA ARG A 553 -7.18 -36.63 47.44
C ARG A 553 -7.22 -37.03 45.96
N PRO A 554 -8.32 -36.82 45.22
CA PRO A 554 -8.36 -37.17 43.81
C PRO A 554 -7.24 -36.41 43.08
N ARG A 555 -6.27 -37.16 42.54
CA ARG A 555 -5.26 -36.61 41.62
C ARG A 555 -6.03 -36.01 40.45
N GLN A 556 -5.91 -34.71 40.22
CA GLN A 556 -6.46 -34.10 39.01
C GLN A 556 -5.93 -34.87 37.79
N PRO A 557 -6.79 -35.30 36.85
CA PRO A 557 -6.33 -36.04 35.68
C PRO A 557 -5.32 -35.18 34.90
N VAL A 558 -4.15 -35.74 34.63
CA VAL A 558 -3.11 -35.09 33.83
C VAL A 558 -3.64 -35.00 32.40
N LEU A 559 -4.15 -33.83 32.02
CA LEU A 559 -4.66 -33.60 30.67
C LEU A 559 -3.51 -33.70 29.66
N SER A 560 -3.75 -34.38 28.54
CA SER A 560 -2.82 -34.35 27.40
C SER A 560 -2.69 -32.93 26.84
N ASP A 561 -1.58 -32.60 26.19
CA ASP A 561 -1.36 -31.26 25.63
C ASP A 561 -2.44 -30.88 24.59
N TYR A 562 -2.93 -31.88 23.87
CA TYR A 562 -4.10 -31.76 23.01
C TYR A 562 -5.37 -31.35 23.78
N GLN A 563 -5.68 -32.01 24.90
CA GLN A 563 -6.83 -31.65 25.74
C GLN A 563 -6.70 -30.23 26.33
N LYS A 564 -5.48 -29.79 26.67
CA LYS A 564 -5.21 -28.41 27.10
C LYS A 564 -5.52 -27.40 25.99
N ILE A 565 -5.15 -27.69 24.74
CA ILE A 565 -5.46 -26.83 23.58
C ILE A 565 -6.97 -26.78 23.33
N LYS A 566 -7.66 -27.93 23.38
CA LYS A 566 -9.12 -28.03 23.24
C LYS A 566 -9.85 -27.20 24.32
N LYS A 567 -9.40 -27.26 25.57
CA LYS A 567 -9.95 -26.44 26.67
C LYS A 567 -9.83 -24.93 26.40
N LYS A 568 -8.69 -24.47 25.85
CA LYS A 568 -8.52 -23.06 25.45
C LYS A 568 -9.48 -22.66 24.33
N PHE A 569 -9.69 -23.54 23.34
CA PHE A 569 -10.63 -23.28 22.24
C PHE A 569 -12.09 -23.15 22.73
N LEU A 570 -12.49 -23.98 23.71
CA LEU A 570 -13.84 -23.92 24.29
C LEU A 570 -14.18 -22.55 24.87
N VAL A 571 -13.21 -21.83 25.44
CA VAL A 571 -13.42 -20.46 25.94
C VAL A 571 -13.89 -19.53 24.83
N PHE A 572 -13.28 -19.58 23.65
CA PHE A 572 -13.72 -18.77 22.54
C PHE A 572 -15.08 -19.21 22.01
N TRP A 573 -15.35 -20.52 21.95
CA TRP A 573 -16.60 -21.06 21.43
C TRP A 573 -17.82 -20.69 22.28
N SER A 574 -17.69 -20.74 23.61
CA SER A 574 -18.75 -20.33 24.53
C SER A 574 -18.94 -18.81 24.55
N SER A 575 -17.86 -18.05 24.31
CA SER A 575 -17.85 -16.58 24.42
C SER A 575 -18.17 -15.85 23.11
N LEU A 576 -17.98 -16.48 21.95
CA LEU A 576 -18.06 -15.84 20.63
C LEU A 576 -18.92 -16.62 19.63
N ASP A 577 -19.65 -15.89 18.80
CA ASP A 577 -20.48 -16.42 17.72
C ASP A 577 -19.70 -16.57 16.42
N PHE A 578 -19.18 -17.78 16.19
CA PHE A 578 -18.47 -18.16 14.96
C PHE A 578 -19.37 -18.22 13.71
N LYS A 579 -20.71 -18.25 13.87
CA LYS A 579 -21.64 -18.18 12.74
C LYS A 579 -21.60 -16.81 12.04
N LYS A 580 -21.41 -15.71 12.80
CA LYS A 580 -21.36 -14.33 12.26
C LYS A 580 -20.21 -14.10 11.25
N PRO A 581 -18.96 -14.51 11.53
CA PRO A 581 -17.87 -14.44 10.56
C PRO A 581 -17.95 -15.51 9.45
N ARG A 582 -19.01 -16.34 9.41
CA ARG A 582 -19.15 -17.52 8.54
C ARG A 582 -17.98 -18.50 8.71
N ILE A 583 -17.58 -18.74 9.96
CA ILE A 583 -16.63 -19.78 10.31
C ILE A 583 -17.48 -20.98 10.71
N SER A 584 -17.79 -21.83 9.73
CA SER A 584 -18.36 -23.16 9.95
C SER A 584 -17.20 -24.15 9.93
N GLY A 585 -16.73 -24.58 11.10
CA GLY A 585 -15.72 -25.62 11.22
C GLY A 585 -15.84 -26.24 12.59
N SER A 586 -16.15 -27.53 12.65
CA SER A 586 -15.92 -28.31 13.85
C SER A 586 -14.41 -28.38 14.07
N TYR A 587 -13.97 -28.18 15.31
CA TYR A 587 -12.63 -28.60 15.73
C TYR A 587 -12.67 -30.11 16.00
N ASP A 588 -13.13 -30.86 15.00
CA ASP A 588 -13.17 -32.30 15.08
C ASP A 588 -11.89 -32.85 14.48
N VAL A 589 -11.04 -33.35 15.36
CA VAL A 589 -9.68 -33.82 15.03
C VAL A 589 -9.70 -35.31 14.70
N ASP A 590 -10.85 -35.95 14.97
CA ASP A 590 -11.19 -37.30 14.53
C ASP A 590 -11.69 -37.30 13.07
N VAL A 591 -11.96 -36.12 12.49
CA VAL A 591 -12.24 -35.95 11.06
C VAL A 591 -10.92 -35.73 10.30
N PRO A 592 -10.59 -36.57 9.30
CA PRO A 592 -9.34 -36.45 8.56
C PRO A 592 -9.17 -35.06 7.90
N PRO A 593 -7.91 -34.58 7.73
CA PRO A 593 -7.57 -33.24 7.19
C PRO A 593 -8.08 -32.93 5.77
N GLU A 594 -8.74 -33.89 5.15
CA GLU A 594 -9.37 -33.78 3.84
C GLU A 594 -10.73 -33.06 3.92
N GLY A 595 -11.43 -33.15 5.06
CA GLY A 595 -12.73 -32.50 5.28
C GLY A 595 -12.63 -31.01 5.71
N ASN A 596 -11.57 -30.64 6.42
CA ASN A 596 -11.44 -29.33 7.05
C ASN A 596 -10.76 -28.29 6.15
N LYS A 597 -11.50 -27.22 5.79
CA LYS A 597 -11.01 -26.17 4.87
C LYS A 597 -10.43 -24.94 5.58
N ILE A 598 -10.79 -24.72 6.83
CA ILE A 598 -10.44 -23.56 7.65
C ILE A 598 -10.27 -24.01 9.11
N ALA A 599 -9.22 -23.54 9.78
CA ALA A 599 -9.05 -23.70 11.21
C ALA A 599 -8.76 -22.35 11.90
N PHE A 600 -9.01 -22.25 13.20
CA PHE A 600 -8.90 -21.02 13.99
C PHE A 600 -7.69 -21.07 14.93
N ARG A 601 -6.76 -20.12 14.86
CA ARG A 601 -5.49 -20.17 15.61
C ARG A 601 -5.61 -19.97 17.13
N ASN A 602 -6.82 -20.06 17.69
CA ASN A 602 -7.08 -19.86 19.10
C ASN A 602 -6.67 -18.46 19.60
N LEU A 603 -6.74 -17.48 18.69
CA LEU A 603 -6.35 -16.09 18.93
C LEU A 603 -7.31 -15.16 18.21
N VAL A 604 -7.78 -14.14 18.91
CA VAL A 604 -8.53 -13.03 18.31
C VAL A 604 -7.75 -11.73 18.45
N ARG A 605 -8.07 -10.76 17.61
CA ARG A 605 -7.60 -9.37 17.79
C ARG A 605 -8.77 -8.42 17.86
N THR A 606 -8.68 -7.40 18.69
CA THR A 606 -9.73 -6.38 18.78
C THR A 606 -9.18 -4.98 19.03
N ASP A 607 -9.87 -3.97 18.50
CA ASP A 607 -9.64 -2.55 18.78
C ASP A 607 -10.74 -1.95 19.70
N GLY A 608 -11.48 -2.83 20.39
CA GLY A 608 -12.61 -2.47 21.26
C GLY A 608 -13.96 -2.40 20.54
N HIS A 609 -13.97 -2.46 19.20
CA HIS A 609 -15.20 -2.46 18.42
C HIS A 609 -15.24 -3.55 17.35
N THR A 610 -14.14 -3.72 16.64
CA THR A 610 -13.92 -4.74 15.62
C THR A 610 -13.31 -5.97 16.27
N LEU A 611 -13.77 -7.16 15.87
CA LEU A 611 -13.18 -8.43 16.25
C LEU A 611 -12.64 -9.14 15.01
N GLU A 612 -11.35 -9.48 15.06
CA GLU A 612 -10.62 -10.24 14.05
C GLU A 612 -10.38 -11.66 14.56
N PHE A 613 -10.90 -12.66 13.86
CA PHE A 613 -10.55 -14.07 14.07
C PHE A 613 -9.33 -14.40 13.22
N LEU A 614 -8.26 -14.89 13.84
CA LEU A 614 -7.07 -15.36 13.15
C LEU A 614 -7.29 -16.81 12.72
N CYS A 615 -7.31 -17.05 11.42
CA CYS A 615 -7.62 -18.35 10.85
C CYS A 615 -6.53 -18.80 9.87
N GLU A 616 -6.43 -20.10 9.69
CA GLU A 616 -5.62 -20.75 8.66
C GLU A 616 -6.55 -21.48 7.70
N ARG A 617 -6.16 -21.59 6.43
CA ARG A 617 -6.89 -22.38 5.43
C ARG A 617 -5.95 -23.24 4.63
N LYS A 618 -6.43 -24.40 4.16
CA LYS A 618 -5.69 -25.29 3.25
C LYS A 618 -5.31 -24.48 2.02
N SER A 619 -4.02 -24.47 1.68
CA SER A 619 -3.54 -23.87 0.44
C SER A 619 -4.14 -24.69 -0.69
N ARG A 620 -5.21 -24.17 -1.32
CA ARG A 620 -5.79 -24.80 -2.50
C ARG A 620 -4.76 -24.77 -3.62
N GLU A 621 -4.75 -25.83 -4.43
CA GLU A 621 -4.13 -25.81 -5.73
C GLU A 621 -4.67 -24.58 -6.48
N ARG A 622 -3.78 -23.65 -6.85
CA ARG A 622 -4.18 -22.45 -7.58
C ARG A 622 -4.47 -22.89 -9.01
N LEU A 623 -5.72 -23.29 -9.26
CA LEU A 623 -6.21 -23.39 -10.63
C LEU A 623 -5.97 -22.05 -11.35
N PRO A 624 -5.52 -22.06 -12.61
CA PRO A 624 -5.15 -20.84 -13.31
C PRO A 624 -6.36 -19.90 -13.48
N ASP A 625 -6.06 -18.60 -13.52
CA ASP A 625 -7.06 -17.61 -13.94
C ASP A 625 -7.34 -17.79 -15.44
N LEU A 626 -8.62 -17.72 -15.82
CA LEU A 626 -9.04 -17.77 -17.22
C LEU A 626 -8.91 -16.38 -17.86
N VAL A 627 -8.40 -16.34 -19.09
CA VAL A 627 -8.38 -15.17 -19.97
C VAL A 627 -9.38 -15.36 -21.10
N MET A 628 -9.69 -14.28 -21.84
CA MET A 628 -10.70 -14.36 -22.91
C MET A 628 -10.33 -15.35 -24.00
N SER A 629 -9.04 -15.51 -24.31
CA SER A 629 -8.55 -16.50 -25.28
C SER A 629 -8.70 -17.97 -24.86
N ASP A 630 -9.06 -18.23 -23.60
CA ASP A 630 -9.28 -19.60 -23.10
C ASP A 630 -10.68 -20.12 -23.41
N LEU A 631 -11.62 -19.23 -23.75
CA LEU A 631 -13.03 -19.51 -24.03
C LEU A 631 -13.25 -19.66 -25.54
N ASP A 632 -14.07 -20.63 -25.95
CA ASP A 632 -14.51 -20.78 -27.34
C ASP A 632 -15.97 -20.33 -27.54
N ASP A 633 -16.47 -20.36 -28.77
CA ASP A 633 -17.83 -19.92 -29.11
C ASP A 633 -18.91 -20.74 -28.39
N ASN A 634 -18.65 -22.04 -28.16
CA ASN A 634 -19.55 -22.92 -27.42
C ASN A 634 -19.59 -22.53 -25.94
N ASP A 635 -18.44 -22.19 -25.37
CA ASP A 635 -18.35 -21.72 -23.99
C ASP A 635 -19.08 -20.38 -23.81
N MET A 636 -19.00 -19.48 -24.80
CA MET A 636 -19.65 -18.15 -24.75
C MET A 636 -21.18 -18.20 -24.68
N VAL A 637 -21.81 -19.31 -25.11
CA VAL A 637 -23.27 -19.52 -24.98
C VAL A 637 -23.70 -19.60 -23.51
N GLU A 638 -22.84 -20.12 -22.65
CA GLU A 638 -23.07 -20.25 -21.20
C GLU A 638 -22.90 -18.92 -20.46
N PHE A 639 -22.34 -17.89 -21.10
CA PHE A 639 -21.99 -16.63 -20.45
C PHE A 639 -22.90 -15.45 -20.80
N TRP A 640 -22.99 -14.49 -19.86
CA TRP A 640 -23.57 -13.18 -20.08
C TRP A 640 -22.53 -12.08 -19.78
N SER A 641 -22.06 -11.41 -20.82
CA SER A 641 -20.85 -10.56 -20.77
C SER A 641 -21.10 -9.13 -20.32
N TYR A 642 -20.17 -8.60 -19.51
CA TYR A 642 -20.12 -7.22 -19.05
C TYR A 642 -18.71 -6.65 -19.23
N GLY A 643 -18.60 -5.43 -19.78
CA GLY A 643 -17.36 -4.66 -19.73
C GLY A 643 -17.32 -3.77 -18.50
N VAL A 644 -16.21 -3.78 -17.75
CA VAL A 644 -16.07 -2.99 -16.52
C VAL A 644 -14.74 -2.23 -16.51
N ASP A 645 -14.85 -0.90 -16.41
CA ASP A 645 -13.73 0.00 -16.06
C ASP A 645 -13.75 0.30 -14.55
N PRO A 646 -12.73 -0.11 -13.78
CA PRO A 646 -12.70 0.01 -12.31
C PRO A 646 -12.43 1.46 -11.80
N GLY A 647 -13.03 2.47 -12.42
CA GLY A 647 -12.87 3.91 -12.14
C GLY A 647 -12.81 4.31 -10.65
N HIS A 648 -12.16 5.44 -10.37
CA HIS A 648 -11.86 5.90 -9.00
C HIS A 648 -12.98 6.74 -8.38
N THR A 649 -13.38 6.51 -7.12
CA THR A 649 -13.49 7.54 -6.02
C THR A 649 -14.23 7.08 -4.75
N VAL A 650 -13.64 7.32 -3.56
CA VAL A 650 -14.31 7.73 -2.28
C VAL A 650 -13.22 8.27 -1.30
N PRO A 651 -13.57 8.99 -0.21
CA PRO A 651 -13.25 10.39 0.07
C PRO A 651 -11.99 10.58 0.93
N PHE A 652 -11.55 11.84 1.03
CA PHE A 652 -10.36 12.28 1.74
C PHE A 652 -10.69 12.79 3.15
N THR A 653 -9.87 12.42 4.13
CA THR A 653 -9.70 13.16 5.40
C THR A 653 -8.25 13.60 5.49
N ALA A 654 -8.02 14.92 5.47
CA ALA A 654 -6.77 15.55 5.83
C ALA A 654 -7.03 16.41 7.07
N SER A 655 -6.38 16.11 8.19
CA SER A 655 -6.21 17.07 9.29
C SER A 655 -4.76 17.53 9.25
N GLY A 656 -4.58 18.83 9.04
CA GLY A 656 -3.28 19.48 9.06
C GLY A 656 -3.03 20.04 10.43
N PHE A 657 -2.20 19.37 11.22
CA PHE A 657 -1.39 20.07 12.19
C PHE A 657 -0.19 20.65 11.43
N ARG A 658 0.10 21.95 11.62
CA ARG A 658 1.37 22.55 11.18
C ARG A 658 2.45 21.67 11.79
N LYS A 659 3.14 20.90 10.95
CA LYS A 659 4.25 20.06 11.41
C LYS A 659 5.32 21.01 11.94
N LYS A 660 5.47 21.11 13.26
CA LYS A 660 6.77 21.49 13.83
C LYS A 660 7.78 20.50 13.22
N LEU A 661 8.84 21.03 12.63
CA LEU A 661 9.92 20.22 12.06
C LEU A 661 10.44 19.29 13.17
N PRO A 662 10.56 17.97 12.94
CA PRO A 662 11.22 17.11 13.90
C PRO A 662 12.67 17.60 14.06
N SER A 663 13.07 17.84 15.31
CA SER A 663 14.43 18.15 15.73
C SER A 663 14.98 16.91 16.41
N ILE A 664 16.28 16.63 16.25
CA ILE A 664 16.97 15.46 16.79
C ILE A 664 17.62 15.71 18.15
N HIS A 665 17.77 16.97 18.57
CA HIS A 665 18.40 17.30 19.85
C HIS A 665 17.58 16.72 21.01
N LYS A 666 18.21 15.89 21.84
CA LYS A 666 17.61 15.23 23.00
C LYS A 666 16.78 16.17 23.87
N GLN A 667 17.27 17.37 24.17
CA GLN A 667 16.53 18.36 24.96
C GLN A 667 15.24 18.86 24.28
N ARG A 668 15.26 19.06 22.95
CA ARG A 668 14.07 19.47 22.20
C ARG A 668 13.07 18.32 22.05
N ILE A 669 13.55 17.10 21.90
CA ILE A 669 12.71 15.90 21.84
C ILE A 669 12.08 15.62 23.21
N LEU A 670 12.82 15.73 24.30
CA LEU A 670 12.26 15.60 25.65
C LEU A 670 11.13 16.61 25.89
N ARG A 671 11.31 17.87 25.46
CA ARG A 671 10.21 18.88 25.50
C ARG A 671 9.02 18.48 24.63
N GLN A 672 9.25 17.92 23.44
CA GLN A 672 8.17 17.42 22.57
C GLN A 672 7.46 16.21 23.17
N ILE A 673 8.19 15.28 23.78
CA ILE A 673 7.63 14.11 24.44
C ILE A 673 6.80 14.55 25.65
N ARG A 674 7.30 15.51 26.47
CA ARG A 674 6.56 16.09 27.60
C ARG A 674 5.24 16.70 27.14
N SER A 675 5.29 17.63 26.19
CA SER A 675 4.10 18.26 25.61
C SER A 675 3.15 17.23 24.99
N LEU A 676 3.68 16.17 24.39
CA LEU A 676 2.86 15.09 23.86
C LEU A 676 2.15 14.34 24.99
N CYS A 677 2.88 13.92 26.03
CA CYS A 677 2.35 13.23 27.21
C CYS A 677 1.20 14.01 27.87
N GLU A 678 1.37 15.32 28.06
CA GLU A 678 0.32 16.23 28.57
C GLU A 678 -0.93 16.22 27.68
N THR A 679 -0.76 16.12 26.36
CA THR A 679 -1.86 16.17 25.37
C THR A 679 -2.48 14.79 25.08
N LEU A 680 -1.85 13.69 25.51
CA LEU A 680 -2.30 12.33 25.20
C LEU A 680 -3.76 12.07 25.63
N PRO A 681 -4.23 12.49 26.83
CA PRO A 681 -5.62 12.26 27.24
C PRO A 681 -6.65 12.83 26.24
N VAL A 682 -6.41 14.05 25.76
CA VAL A 682 -7.27 14.73 24.78
C VAL A 682 -7.26 13.98 23.44
N LEU A 683 -6.06 13.57 22.99
CA LEU A 683 -5.92 12.81 21.74
C LEU A 683 -6.57 11.42 21.84
N TYR A 684 -6.51 10.79 23.01
CA TYR A 684 -7.13 9.49 23.26
C TYR A 684 -8.64 9.55 23.23
N GLN A 685 -9.23 10.63 23.75
CA GLN A 685 -10.66 10.91 23.67
C GLN A 685 -11.08 11.15 22.21
N PHE A 686 -10.34 11.99 21.47
CA PHE A 686 -10.63 12.28 20.07
C PHE A 686 -10.54 11.03 19.17
N TYR A 687 -9.48 10.23 19.33
CA TYR A 687 -9.27 8.98 18.60
C TYR A 687 -9.85 7.75 19.33
N GLY A 688 -10.88 7.96 20.16
CA GLY A 688 -11.53 6.94 20.97
C GLY A 688 -12.51 6.06 20.20
N SER A 689 -13.50 5.52 20.92
CA SER A 689 -14.46 4.52 20.42
C SER A 689 -15.31 4.99 19.23
N SER A 690 -15.71 6.26 19.19
CA SER A 690 -16.49 6.87 18.11
C SER A 690 -15.74 6.83 16.77
N PHE A 691 -14.45 7.16 16.78
CA PHE A 691 -13.57 7.10 15.62
C PHE A 691 -13.40 5.65 15.12
N THR A 692 -13.25 4.70 16.04
CA THR A 692 -13.15 3.27 15.70
C THR A 692 -14.43 2.74 15.06
N ASN A 693 -15.60 3.12 15.58
CA ASN A 693 -16.89 2.78 14.98
C ASN A 693 -17.00 3.34 13.55
N ALA A 694 -16.66 4.62 13.34
CA ALA A 694 -16.66 5.22 12.00
C ALA A 694 -15.73 4.48 11.01
N ARG A 695 -14.55 4.03 11.47
CA ARG A 695 -13.63 3.20 10.67
C ARG A 695 -14.22 1.83 10.33
N PHE A 696 -14.86 1.17 11.29
CA PHE A 696 -15.53 -0.11 11.06
C PHE A 696 -16.68 0.05 10.06
N LEU A 697 -17.52 1.08 10.22
CA LEU A 697 -18.59 1.39 9.28
C LEU A 697 -18.06 1.70 7.89
N ALA A 698 -16.96 2.44 7.76
CA ALA A 698 -16.31 2.67 6.46
C ALA A 698 -15.80 1.35 5.83
N TYR A 699 -15.25 0.44 6.62
CA TYR A 699 -14.86 -0.90 6.16
C TYR A 699 -16.07 -1.73 5.73
N VAL A 700 -17.12 -1.79 6.55
CA VAL A 700 -18.36 -2.52 6.26
C VAL A 700 -19.04 -1.95 5.03
N SER A 701 -19.16 -0.62 4.90
CA SER A 701 -19.70 0.03 3.71
C SER A 701 -18.88 -0.31 2.47
N LYS A 702 -17.55 -0.35 2.57
CA LYS A 702 -16.70 -0.81 1.46
C LYS A 702 -16.98 -2.26 1.08
N GLN A 703 -17.13 -3.17 2.05
CA GLN A 703 -17.48 -4.57 1.77
C GLN A 703 -18.89 -4.71 1.20
N LYS A 704 -19.89 -4.04 1.79
CA LYS A 704 -21.28 -4.04 1.31
C LYS A 704 -21.43 -3.47 -0.09
N VAL A 705 -20.70 -2.41 -0.43
CA VAL A 705 -20.68 -1.87 -1.80
C VAL A 705 -20.10 -2.89 -2.79
N LEU A 706 -19.08 -3.65 -2.39
CA LEU A 706 -18.49 -4.69 -3.23
C LEU A 706 -19.40 -5.92 -3.34
N ASP A 707 -19.99 -6.38 -2.23
CA ASP A 707 -20.95 -7.48 -2.20
C ASP A 707 -22.21 -7.12 -3.00
N GLU A 708 -22.70 -5.87 -2.89
CA GLU A 708 -23.83 -5.39 -3.68
C GLU A 708 -23.45 -5.27 -5.16
N MET A 709 -22.23 -4.85 -5.49
CA MET A 709 -21.74 -4.86 -6.87
C MET A 709 -21.72 -6.28 -7.45
N VAL A 710 -21.24 -7.27 -6.69
CA VAL A 710 -21.32 -8.69 -7.07
C VAL A 710 -22.78 -9.14 -7.21
N ASN A 711 -23.65 -8.75 -6.28
CA ASN A 711 -25.09 -9.07 -6.37
C ASN A 711 -25.77 -8.39 -7.56
N ILE A 712 -25.32 -7.21 -7.99
CA ILE A 712 -25.83 -6.52 -9.18
C ILE A 712 -25.51 -7.36 -10.43
N PHE A 713 -24.27 -7.86 -10.55
CA PHE A 713 -23.89 -8.68 -11.70
C PHE A 713 -24.47 -10.10 -11.66
N ALA A 714 -24.58 -10.71 -10.47
CA ALA A 714 -25.08 -12.08 -10.33
C ALA A 714 -26.61 -12.17 -10.27
N PHE A 715 -27.29 -11.15 -9.73
CA PHE A 715 -28.71 -11.22 -9.36
C PHE A 715 -29.49 -9.91 -9.59
N GLY A 716 -28.92 -8.91 -10.29
CA GLY A 716 -29.56 -7.61 -10.52
C GLY A 716 -29.57 -6.63 -9.33
N GLY A 717 -29.07 -7.05 -8.16
CA GLY A 717 -28.99 -6.24 -6.93
C GLY A 717 -30.32 -6.15 -6.17
N LYS A 718 -30.26 -5.86 -4.86
CA LYS A 718 -31.48 -5.77 -4.03
C LYS A 718 -32.25 -4.47 -4.25
N LYS A 719 -31.55 -3.38 -4.54
CA LYS A 719 -32.11 -2.03 -4.68
C LYS A 719 -32.77 -1.77 -6.03
N TYR A 720 -32.38 -2.50 -7.09
CA TYR A 720 -32.78 -2.19 -8.46
C TYR A 720 -33.78 -3.19 -9.05
N LYS A 721 -34.41 -4.02 -8.21
CA LYS A 721 -35.41 -5.02 -8.64
C LYS A 721 -36.62 -4.40 -9.36
N GLU A 722 -36.90 -3.12 -9.11
CA GLU A 722 -38.01 -2.37 -9.71
C GLU A 722 -37.65 -1.69 -11.04
N HIS A 723 -36.38 -1.61 -11.43
CA HIS A 723 -35.97 -1.04 -12.73
C HIS A 723 -35.98 -2.10 -13.84
N ASP A 724 -36.80 -1.89 -14.89
CA ASP A 724 -37.01 -2.83 -15.99
C ASP A 724 -35.75 -3.23 -16.78
N VAL A 725 -34.68 -2.42 -16.73
CA VAL A 725 -33.42 -2.71 -17.44
C VAL A 725 -32.65 -3.89 -16.81
N LEU A 726 -32.80 -4.14 -15.51
CA LEU A 726 -32.10 -5.22 -14.78
C LEU A 726 -32.96 -6.48 -14.61
N LYS A 727 -34.25 -6.45 -14.95
CA LYS A 727 -35.13 -7.64 -15.04
C LYS A 727 -34.76 -8.58 -16.19
N LYS A 728 -33.89 -8.15 -17.12
CA LYS A 728 -33.48 -8.90 -18.32
C LYS A 728 -32.26 -9.81 -18.14
N ILE A 729 -31.70 -9.95 -16.93
CA ILE A 729 -30.54 -10.84 -16.72
C ILE A 729 -31.02 -12.30 -16.74
N PRO A 730 -30.60 -13.14 -17.71
CA PRO A 730 -31.02 -14.54 -17.73
C PRO A 730 -30.29 -15.31 -16.62
N PHE A 731 -31.05 -15.80 -15.63
CA PHE A 731 -30.52 -16.62 -14.53
C PHE A 731 -29.93 -17.96 -14.97
N SER A 732 -30.13 -18.36 -16.23
CA SER A 732 -29.57 -19.56 -16.84
C SER A 732 -28.11 -19.43 -17.28
N ARG A 733 -27.57 -18.21 -17.41
CA ARG A 733 -26.19 -17.97 -17.88
C ARG A 733 -25.28 -17.43 -16.77
N ILE A 734 -23.99 -17.79 -16.83
CA ILE A 734 -22.96 -17.34 -15.89
C ILE A 734 -22.54 -15.90 -16.27
N PRO A 735 -22.54 -14.92 -15.35
CA PRO A 735 -22.02 -13.59 -15.64
C PRO A 735 -20.51 -13.63 -15.97
N LEU A 736 -20.11 -13.14 -17.14
CA LEU A 736 -18.71 -12.95 -17.55
C LEU A 736 -18.35 -11.47 -17.46
N VAL A 737 -17.40 -11.12 -16.60
CA VAL A 737 -16.95 -9.76 -16.38
C VAL A 737 -15.59 -9.56 -17.05
N MET A 738 -15.58 -8.88 -18.17
CA MET A 738 -14.38 -8.40 -18.87
C MET A 738 -13.90 -7.14 -18.18
N MET A 739 -12.81 -7.26 -17.42
CA MET A 739 -12.29 -6.20 -16.57
C MET A 739 -11.01 -5.61 -17.13
N GLY A 740 -10.93 -4.28 -17.17
CA GLY A 740 -9.70 -3.59 -17.53
C GLY A 740 -8.54 -3.98 -16.62
N SER A 741 -7.39 -4.29 -17.23
CA SER A 741 -6.26 -4.90 -16.52
C SER A 741 -5.58 -4.00 -15.50
N GLY A 742 -5.79 -2.69 -15.54
CA GLY A 742 -5.10 -1.74 -14.66
C GLY A 742 -3.57 -1.76 -14.80
N VAL A 743 -3.01 -2.49 -15.77
CA VAL A 743 -1.56 -2.65 -16.01
C VAL A 743 -1.03 -1.42 -16.75
N PHE A 744 -1.31 -0.23 -16.22
CA PHE A 744 -0.53 0.95 -16.54
C PHE A 744 0.62 1.01 -15.55
N GLY A 745 1.82 0.63 -16.00
CA GLY A 745 3.10 0.88 -15.31
C GLY A 745 3.47 2.37 -15.14
N PHE A 746 2.48 3.27 -15.19
CA PHE A 746 2.64 4.70 -14.95
C PHE A 746 1.90 5.10 -13.68
N THR A 747 2.65 5.75 -12.80
CA THR A 747 2.20 6.41 -11.57
C THR A 747 1.23 7.55 -11.89
N LEU A 748 -0.03 7.23 -12.22
CA LEU A 748 -1.11 8.18 -12.02
C LEU A 748 -1.35 8.32 -10.52
N LYS A 749 -1.30 9.56 -10.00
CA LYS A 749 -1.51 9.87 -8.58
C LYS A 749 -2.97 9.54 -8.18
N GLY A 750 -3.20 8.28 -7.83
CA GLY A 750 -4.44 7.72 -7.32
C GLY A 750 -4.16 6.33 -6.73
N LYS A 751 -4.75 5.99 -5.58
CA LYS A 751 -4.46 4.71 -4.90
C LYS A 751 -4.84 3.53 -5.79
N LYS A 752 -3.96 2.51 -5.86
CA LYS A 752 -4.09 1.19 -6.50
C LYS A 752 -5.40 0.46 -6.08
N ARG A 753 -6.56 0.79 -6.66
CA ARG A 753 -7.85 0.12 -6.37
C ARG A 753 -8.19 -1.00 -7.35
N ALA A 754 -7.74 -0.94 -8.61
CA ALA A 754 -7.98 -1.99 -9.62
C ALA A 754 -7.52 -3.37 -9.13
N CYS A 755 -6.34 -3.44 -8.50
CA CYS A 755 -5.79 -4.67 -7.93
C CYS A 755 -6.68 -5.29 -6.82
N GLN A 756 -7.44 -4.49 -6.07
CA GLN A 756 -8.34 -4.99 -5.02
C GLN A 756 -9.68 -5.49 -5.57
N LEU A 757 -10.15 -5.02 -6.74
CA LEU A 757 -11.34 -5.57 -7.38
C LEU A 757 -11.04 -6.98 -7.91
N CYS A 758 -9.95 -7.15 -8.67
CA CYS A 758 -9.51 -8.46 -9.18
C CYS A 758 -9.20 -9.46 -8.06
N GLN A 759 -8.55 -9.02 -6.97
CA GLN A 759 -8.25 -9.90 -5.83
C GLN A 759 -9.51 -10.36 -5.09
N ASN A 760 -10.58 -9.55 -5.05
CA ASN A 760 -11.79 -9.85 -4.28
C ASN A 760 -12.93 -10.45 -5.12
N SER A 761 -12.94 -10.29 -6.45
CA SER A 761 -13.82 -11.01 -7.38
C SER A 761 -13.41 -12.48 -7.58
N SER A 762 -12.19 -12.83 -7.15
CA SER A 762 -11.72 -14.21 -7.12
C SER A 762 -12.69 -15.11 -6.34
N LYS A 763 -13.18 -14.68 -5.16
CA LYS A 763 -14.08 -15.47 -4.30
C LYS A 763 -15.44 -15.80 -4.95
N PRO A 764 -16.20 -14.83 -5.52
CA PRO A 764 -17.38 -15.12 -6.33
C PRO A 764 -17.09 -16.03 -7.54
N SER A 765 -15.92 -15.88 -8.17
CA SER A 765 -15.51 -16.75 -9.28
C SER A 765 -15.22 -18.18 -8.84
N TRP A 766 -14.58 -18.38 -7.68
CA TRP A 766 -14.42 -19.69 -7.06
C TRP A 766 -15.75 -20.32 -6.61
N GLU A 767 -16.78 -19.52 -6.35
CA GLU A 767 -18.10 -19.96 -5.92
C GLU A 767 -19.06 -20.24 -7.09
N GLY A 768 -18.58 -20.15 -8.35
CA GLY A 768 -19.40 -20.43 -9.54
C GLY A 768 -20.37 -19.31 -9.92
N ARG A 769 -20.28 -18.13 -9.29
CA ARG A 769 -21.30 -17.07 -9.43
C ARG A 769 -21.03 -16.06 -10.54
N LEU A 770 -19.80 -15.99 -11.03
CA LEU A 770 -19.36 -15.15 -12.14
C LEU A 770 -17.97 -15.58 -12.62
N LEU A 771 -17.59 -15.26 -13.84
CA LEU A 771 -16.21 -15.35 -14.33
C LEU A 771 -15.64 -13.93 -14.49
N VAL A 772 -14.38 -13.70 -14.11
CA VAL A 772 -13.69 -12.44 -14.41
C VAL A 772 -12.50 -12.71 -15.31
N CYS A 773 -12.50 -12.11 -16.49
CA CYS A 773 -11.37 -12.16 -17.42
C CYS A 773 -10.76 -10.77 -17.52
N VAL A 774 -9.43 -10.72 -17.43
CA VAL A 774 -8.68 -9.47 -17.48
C VAL A 774 -8.36 -9.12 -18.93
N VAL A 775 -8.81 -7.94 -19.38
CA VAL A 775 -8.60 -7.43 -20.73
C VAL A 775 -7.63 -6.26 -20.69
N ASN A 776 -6.68 -6.22 -21.64
CA ASN A 776 -5.75 -5.10 -21.73
C ASN A 776 -6.50 -3.78 -22.05
N GLU A 777 -6.52 -2.86 -21.08
CA GLU A 777 -7.30 -1.61 -21.14
C GLU A 777 -6.54 -0.44 -21.80
N SER A 778 -5.39 -0.69 -22.42
CA SER A 778 -4.58 0.36 -23.06
C SER A 778 -5.42 1.19 -24.04
N PHE A 779 -5.40 2.52 -23.88
CA PHE A 779 -6.12 3.50 -24.70
C PHE A 779 -7.65 3.38 -24.74
N THR A 780 -8.27 2.49 -23.96
CA THR A 780 -9.73 2.30 -23.93
C THR A 780 -10.51 3.56 -23.56
N SER A 781 -9.94 4.42 -22.72
CA SER A 781 -10.55 5.72 -22.41
C SER A 781 -10.27 6.80 -23.46
N GLN A 782 -9.40 6.57 -24.45
CA GLN A 782 -9.03 7.54 -25.51
C GLN A 782 -9.68 7.25 -26.86
N VAL A 783 -10.10 6.01 -27.08
CA VAL A 783 -10.84 5.60 -28.30
C VAL A 783 -12.33 5.78 -28.08
N CYS A 784 -13.02 6.37 -29.05
CA CYS A 784 -14.47 6.52 -28.99
C CYS A 784 -15.15 5.17 -29.21
N CYS A 785 -15.96 4.70 -28.26
CA CYS A 785 -16.68 3.41 -28.35
C CYS A 785 -17.84 3.37 -29.37
N ALA A 786 -17.87 4.31 -30.31
CA ALA A 786 -18.93 4.40 -31.33
C ALA A 786 -18.35 4.51 -32.73
N CYS A 787 -17.27 5.27 -32.92
CA CYS A 787 -16.57 5.35 -34.20
C CYS A 787 -15.20 4.63 -34.19
N HIS A 788 -14.82 4.01 -33.07
CA HIS A 788 -13.59 3.22 -32.90
C HIS A 788 -12.29 3.93 -33.31
N THR A 789 -12.28 5.26 -33.30
CA THR A 789 -11.10 6.11 -33.56
C THR A 789 -10.54 6.67 -32.26
N GLN A 790 -9.24 6.94 -32.20
CA GLN A 790 -8.57 7.56 -31.04
C GLN A 790 -8.87 9.07 -30.96
N SER A 791 -10.13 9.41 -30.73
CA SER A 791 -10.68 10.74 -30.92
C SER A 791 -11.26 11.39 -29.66
N LEU A 792 -11.12 10.76 -28.50
CA LEU A 792 -11.68 11.28 -27.25
C LEU A 792 -10.73 12.26 -26.53
N SER A 793 -11.16 13.52 -26.46
CA SER A 793 -10.52 14.56 -25.65
C SER A 793 -11.29 14.82 -24.35
N LEU A 794 -10.63 15.36 -23.31
CA LEU A 794 -11.34 15.75 -22.09
C LEU A 794 -12.24 16.95 -22.38
N ALA A 795 -13.51 16.87 -21.98
CA ALA A 795 -14.38 18.04 -22.00
C ALA A 795 -13.79 19.11 -21.09
N ARG A 796 -13.81 20.36 -21.54
CA ARG A 796 -13.28 21.51 -20.77
C ARG A 796 -14.43 22.44 -20.42
N VAL A 797 -14.44 22.92 -19.18
CA VAL A 797 -15.34 23.98 -18.70
C VAL A 797 -14.52 25.07 -18.06
N LEU A 798 -15.03 26.30 -18.00
CA LEU A 798 -14.33 27.40 -17.32
C LEU A 798 -14.47 27.26 -15.80
N ASP A 799 -13.36 27.35 -15.06
CA ASP A 799 -13.40 27.46 -13.59
C ASP A 799 -14.01 28.81 -13.21
N PRO A 800 -15.10 28.85 -12.45
CA PRO A 800 -15.79 30.10 -12.17
C PRO A 800 -15.01 31.06 -11.25
N LEU A 801 -13.92 30.63 -10.62
CA LEU A 801 -13.02 31.47 -9.80
C LEU A 801 -11.80 31.95 -10.57
N THR A 802 -11.24 31.14 -11.47
CA THR A 802 -9.98 31.45 -12.18
C THR A 802 -10.14 31.70 -13.67
N ASP A 803 -11.35 31.57 -14.23
CA ASP A 803 -11.67 31.65 -15.66
C ASP A 803 -10.81 30.75 -16.57
N SER A 804 -10.12 29.79 -15.95
CA SER A 804 -9.22 28.90 -16.64
C SER A 804 -9.99 27.67 -17.10
N ALA A 805 -9.73 27.19 -18.32
CA ALA A 805 -10.30 25.94 -18.79
C ALA A 805 -9.84 24.76 -17.90
N VAL A 806 -10.79 24.16 -17.19
CA VAL A 806 -10.62 22.96 -16.37
C VAL A 806 -11.20 21.77 -17.09
N SER A 807 -10.40 20.72 -17.20
CA SER A 807 -10.85 19.45 -17.74
C SER A 807 -11.81 18.74 -16.78
N LEU A 808 -13.00 18.40 -17.27
CA LEU A 808 -13.92 17.46 -16.64
C LEU A 808 -13.38 16.05 -16.82
N TRP A 809 -12.69 15.53 -15.80
CA TRP A 809 -12.04 14.21 -15.87
C TRP A 809 -12.98 13.04 -16.16
N SER A 810 -14.26 13.17 -15.81
CA SER A 810 -15.31 12.16 -15.99
C SER A 810 -16.01 12.22 -17.35
N VAL A 811 -15.80 13.28 -18.16
CA VAL A 811 -16.50 13.49 -19.43
C VAL A 811 -15.50 13.68 -20.56
N LYS A 812 -15.70 12.96 -21.66
CA LYS A 812 -14.90 13.08 -22.87
C LYS A 812 -15.76 13.41 -24.08
N THR A 813 -15.19 14.16 -25.02
CA THR A 813 -15.83 14.51 -26.28
C THR A 813 -15.06 13.90 -27.43
N CYS A 814 -15.76 13.19 -28.30
CA CYS A 814 -15.19 12.69 -29.55
C CYS A 814 -15.16 13.82 -30.58
N TYR A 815 -13.98 14.22 -31.07
CA TYR A 815 -13.90 15.28 -32.09
C TYR A 815 -14.30 14.82 -33.51
N ILE A 816 -14.54 13.52 -33.72
CA ILE A 816 -14.98 12.98 -35.02
C ILE A 816 -16.51 12.90 -35.05
N CYS A 817 -17.13 12.17 -34.11
CA CYS A 817 -18.58 11.99 -34.10
C CYS A 817 -19.33 12.98 -33.19
N GLN A 818 -18.61 13.95 -32.59
CA GLN A 818 -19.14 14.98 -31.69
C GLN A 818 -19.92 14.47 -30.46
N ARG A 819 -19.89 13.15 -30.17
CA ARG A 819 -20.57 12.57 -29.02
C ARG A 819 -19.81 12.80 -27.73
N HIS A 820 -20.55 13.15 -26.68
CA HIS A 820 -20.05 13.20 -25.31
C HIS A 820 -20.23 11.86 -24.62
N TRP A 821 -19.17 11.41 -23.96
CA TRP A 821 -19.14 10.16 -23.23
C TRP A 821 -18.79 10.40 -21.77
N ASN A 822 -19.48 9.72 -20.87
CA ASN A 822 -18.86 9.43 -19.58
C ASN A 822 -17.61 8.57 -19.85
N ARG A 823 -16.46 9.03 -19.38
CA ARG A 823 -15.15 8.44 -19.65
C ARG A 823 -15.12 6.94 -19.33
N ASP A 824 -15.62 6.59 -18.16
CA ASP A 824 -15.56 5.23 -17.63
C ASP A 824 -16.58 4.34 -18.37
N LYS A 825 -17.75 4.88 -18.75
CA LYS A 825 -18.73 4.14 -19.59
C LYS A 825 -18.18 3.83 -20.99
N SER A 826 -17.48 4.78 -21.63
CA SER A 826 -16.87 4.53 -22.94
C SER A 826 -15.72 3.54 -22.85
N ALA A 827 -14.90 3.63 -21.81
CA ALA A 827 -13.82 2.68 -21.57
C ALA A 827 -14.36 1.27 -21.32
N ALA A 828 -15.41 1.12 -20.51
CA ALA A 828 -16.08 -0.15 -20.27
C ALA A 828 -16.61 -0.80 -21.56
N LYS A 829 -17.21 -0.02 -22.46
CA LYS A 829 -17.66 -0.51 -23.78
C LYS A 829 -16.51 -0.99 -24.66
N ASN A 830 -15.39 -0.25 -24.67
CA ASN A 830 -14.19 -0.67 -25.40
C ASN A 830 -13.52 -1.90 -24.80
N ILE A 831 -13.54 -2.06 -23.48
CA ILE A 831 -13.05 -3.25 -22.79
C ILE A 831 -13.88 -4.48 -23.19
N LEU A 832 -15.20 -4.35 -23.26
CA LEU A 832 -16.09 -5.41 -23.75
C LEU A 832 -15.74 -5.81 -25.18
N HIS A 833 -15.63 -4.83 -26.09
CA HIS A 833 -15.26 -5.07 -27.49
C HIS A 833 -13.90 -5.76 -27.63
N LEU A 834 -12.88 -5.30 -26.88
CA LEU A 834 -11.55 -5.90 -26.91
C LEU A 834 -11.53 -7.32 -26.35
N GLY A 835 -12.37 -7.62 -25.35
CA GLY A 835 -12.46 -8.97 -24.81
C GLY A 835 -13.07 -9.95 -25.80
N TYR A 836 -14.06 -9.54 -26.60
CA TYR A 836 -14.57 -10.36 -27.70
C TYR A 836 -13.51 -10.60 -28.78
N LEU A 837 -12.78 -9.57 -29.20
CA LEU A 837 -11.68 -9.74 -30.16
C LEU A 837 -10.58 -10.70 -29.64
N GLU A 838 -10.29 -10.65 -28.35
CA GLU A 838 -9.32 -11.56 -27.71
C GLU A 838 -9.82 -13.01 -27.67
N GLN A 839 -11.13 -13.22 -27.49
CA GLN A 839 -11.78 -14.54 -27.56
C GLN A 839 -11.77 -15.11 -28.98
N GLU A 840 -12.10 -14.29 -29.98
CA GLU A 840 -12.04 -14.65 -31.41
C GLU A 840 -10.59 -14.81 -31.94
N LYS A 841 -9.58 -14.63 -31.07
CA LYS A 841 -8.15 -14.64 -31.41
C LYS A 841 -7.79 -13.64 -32.52
N GLN A 842 -8.59 -12.58 -32.67
CA GLN A 842 -8.33 -11.52 -33.63
C GLN A 842 -7.20 -10.60 -33.14
N PRO A 843 -6.42 -10.01 -34.07
CA PRO A 843 -5.39 -9.07 -33.70
C PRO A 843 -5.99 -7.82 -33.04
N ARG A 844 -5.34 -7.33 -31.98
CA ARG A 844 -5.76 -6.10 -31.30
C ARG A 844 -5.70 -4.91 -32.27
N PRO A 845 -6.78 -4.11 -32.41
CA PRO A 845 -6.78 -2.97 -33.32
C PRO A 845 -5.71 -1.94 -32.95
N GLU A 846 -5.00 -1.40 -33.95
CA GLU A 846 -3.87 -0.47 -33.75
C GLU A 846 -4.23 0.78 -32.96
N VAL A 847 -5.47 1.25 -33.07
CA VAL A 847 -5.98 2.42 -32.32
C VAL A 847 -5.93 2.21 -30.79
N PHE A 848 -5.86 0.96 -30.32
CA PHE A 848 -5.71 0.59 -28.92
C PHE A 848 -4.27 0.19 -28.55
N THR A 849 -3.30 0.36 -29.45
CA THR A 849 -1.88 0.08 -29.22
C THR A 849 -1.08 1.38 -29.14
N LYS A 850 0.04 1.34 -28.41
CA LYS A 850 0.95 2.50 -28.33
C LYS A 850 1.77 2.52 -29.61
N ARG A 851 1.53 3.47 -30.53
CA ARG A 851 2.50 3.75 -31.61
C ARG A 851 3.87 3.97 -30.96
N GLN A 852 4.80 3.04 -31.17
CA GLN A 852 6.22 3.35 -30.99
C GLN A 852 6.50 4.48 -31.96
N ARG A 853 6.71 5.70 -31.45
CA ARG A 853 7.42 6.71 -32.23
C ARG A 853 8.78 6.09 -32.55
N ARG A 854 8.95 5.53 -33.75
CA ARG A 854 10.27 5.35 -34.33
C ARG A 854 10.91 6.74 -34.27
N LEU A 855 12.06 6.81 -33.62
CA LEU A 855 12.98 7.92 -33.79
C LEU A 855 13.29 8.01 -35.30
N CYS A 856 12.69 8.97 -36.00
CA CYS A 856 13.42 9.66 -37.06
C CYS A 856 14.23 10.75 -36.35
N LEU A 857 15.41 10.35 -35.85
CA LEU A 857 16.54 11.25 -35.61
C LEU A 857 17.54 10.96 -36.74
N SER A 858 17.39 11.65 -37.85
CA SER A 858 18.46 11.94 -38.81
C SER A 858 17.94 13.02 -39.75
N LEU A 859 18.71 14.10 -39.87
CA LEU A 859 18.42 15.39 -40.53
C LEU A 859 17.56 16.30 -39.64
N GLY A 860 18.11 17.23 -38.85
CA GLY A 860 19.25 18.08 -39.13
C GLY A 860 18.71 19.49 -39.31
N LYS A 861 19.07 20.38 -38.39
CA LYS A 861 18.80 21.82 -38.44
C LYS A 861 19.05 22.37 -39.85
N PHE A 862 18.06 23.00 -40.48
CA PHE A 862 18.29 24.20 -41.28
C PHE A 862 17.06 25.10 -41.15
N SER A 863 17.34 26.30 -40.66
CA SER A 863 16.44 27.44 -40.58
C SER A 863 16.73 28.31 -41.81
N ASN A 864 15.71 29.06 -42.23
CA ASN A 864 15.73 30.28 -43.04
C ASN A 864 15.57 30.14 -44.57
N HIS A 865 14.51 30.82 -45.03
CA HIS A 865 14.37 31.66 -46.22
C HIS A 865 14.70 31.11 -47.62
N ILE A 866 13.66 31.26 -48.47
CA ILE A 866 13.67 31.86 -49.82
C ILE A 866 14.07 30.97 -51.00
N GLU A 867 13.05 30.83 -51.87
CA GLU A 867 13.08 30.85 -53.35
C GLU A 867 13.58 29.67 -54.19
N GLU A 868 12.77 29.51 -55.26
CA GLU A 868 13.14 29.18 -56.63
C GLU A 868 13.42 27.73 -57.06
N TYR A 869 12.57 27.28 -58.01
CA TYR A 869 12.86 26.48 -59.21
C TYR A 869 13.48 25.06 -59.00
N GLU A 870 13.19 24.01 -59.75
CA GLU A 870 12.28 23.68 -60.84
C GLU A 870 12.41 22.15 -61.04
N LEU A 871 11.40 21.54 -61.67
CA LEU A 871 11.51 20.37 -62.57
C LEU A 871 12.03 19.04 -61.98
N THR A 872 11.24 17.97 -61.95
CA THR A 872 10.65 17.35 -63.15
C THR A 872 9.52 16.39 -62.75
N PHE A 873 8.31 16.69 -63.23
CA PHE A 873 7.33 15.67 -63.60
C PHE A 873 7.74 15.10 -64.96
N PRO A 874 7.34 13.87 -65.31
CA PRO A 874 6.22 13.83 -66.24
C PRO A 874 5.18 12.73 -65.98
N SER A 875 3.97 13.13 -66.36
CA SER A 875 2.83 12.34 -66.83
C SER A 875 1.88 11.77 -65.76
N LEU A 876 0.56 11.96 -65.87
CA LEU A 876 -0.21 12.88 -66.70
C LEU A 876 -1.62 12.95 -66.10
N CYS A 877 -2.20 14.15 -66.13
CA CYS A 877 -3.56 14.47 -66.53
C CYS A 877 -4.47 13.26 -66.80
N THR A 878 -5.71 13.18 -66.32
CA THR A 878 -6.74 14.15 -66.68
C THR A 878 -8.00 13.89 -65.84
N ARG A 879 -8.10 14.46 -64.63
CA ARG A 879 -9.38 14.67 -63.92
C ARG A 879 -9.43 16.02 -63.21
N LEU A 880 -8.86 17.01 -63.89
CA LEU A 880 -8.91 18.44 -63.56
C LEU A 880 -9.42 19.22 -64.80
N CYS A 881 -10.53 18.75 -65.38
CA CYS A 881 -11.21 19.45 -66.48
C CYS A 881 -12.72 19.69 -66.23
N LEU A 882 -13.24 19.66 -65.00
CA LEU A 882 -14.69 19.81 -64.81
C LEU A 882 -15.19 20.69 -63.66
N SER A 883 -14.35 21.54 -63.04
CA SER A 883 -14.90 22.54 -62.10
C SER A 883 -14.28 23.94 -62.18
N LEU A 884 -13.38 24.17 -63.14
CA LEU A 884 -12.85 25.49 -63.50
C LEU A 884 -13.55 26.06 -64.75
N LEU A 885 -14.88 25.94 -64.80
CA LEU A 885 -15.68 26.54 -65.87
C LEU A 885 -16.99 27.15 -65.38
N TYR A 886 -17.07 27.62 -64.14
CA TYR A 886 -18.17 28.51 -63.75
C TYR A 886 -17.71 29.57 -62.74
N SER A 887 -16.75 30.38 -63.17
CA SER A 887 -16.56 31.74 -62.66
C SER A 887 -17.29 32.73 -63.56
N VAL A 888 -18.60 32.59 -63.79
CA VAL A 888 -19.42 33.65 -64.40
C VAL A 888 -20.86 33.51 -63.92
N PHE A 889 -21.46 34.64 -63.54
CA PHE A 889 -22.86 34.90 -63.16
C PHE A 889 -23.18 35.08 -61.66
N LEU A 890 -23.07 36.37 -61.28
CA LEU A 890 -24.04 37.16 -60.50
C LEU A 890 -24.08 36.94 -58.97
N LEU A 891 -23.69 37.92 -58.16
CA LEU A 891 -24.43 39.17 -57.79
C LEU A 891 -25.61 38.92 -56.83
N VAL A 892 -25.59 39.69 -55.75
CA VAL A 892 -26.75 40.41 -55.16
C VAL A 892 -27.57 39.69 -54.07
N ASP A 893 -27.45 40.28 -52.88
CA ASP A 893 -28.52 40.62 -51.94
C ASP A 893 -29.30 39.53 -51.20
N THR A 894 -29.25 39.65 -49.86
CA THR A 894 -30.41 39.90 -48.97
C THR A 894 -31.07 38.60 -48.48
N VAL A 895 -31.73 38.48 -47.34
CA VAL A 895 -32.00 39.32 -46.16
C VAL A 895 -32.62 38.35 -45.13
N CYS A 896 -32.37 38.66 -43.86
CA CYS A 896 -33.20 38.43 -42.67
C CYS A 896 -33.95 37.10 -42.41
N SER A 897 -33.80 36.71 -41.14
CA SER A 897 -34.87 36.31 -40.21
C SER A 897 -35.55 34.95 -40.46
N LEU A 898 -35.71 34.06 -39.49
CA LEU A 898 -36.52 34.23 -38.28
C LEU A 898 -36.23 33.05 -37.32
N SER A 899 -36.00 33.34 -36.04
CA SER A 899 -36.53 32.52 -34.94
C SER A 899 -38.08 32.60 -34.96
N PRO A 900 -38.89 31.79 -34.24
CA PRO A 900 -38.54 30.92 -33.10
C PRO A 900 -39.30 29.57 -33.03
N SER A 901 -38.82 28.66 -32.18
CA SER A 901 -39.58 27.98 -31.11
C SER A 901 -38.65 27.06 -30.32
#